data_AF-A0A0F9P9Z0-F1
#
_entry.id   AF-A0A0F9P9Z0-F1
#
_cell.length_a   1.000
_cell.length_b   1.000
_cell.length_c   1.000
_cell.angle_alpha   90.00
_cell.angle_beta   90.00
_cell.angle_gamma   90.00
#
_symmetry.space_group_name_H-M   'P 1'
#
loop_
_entity.id
_entity.type
_entity.pdbx_description
1 polymer ?
#
loop_
_entity_poly.entity_id
_entity_poly.type
_entity_poly.pdbx_seq_one_letter_code
_entity_poly.pdbx_strand_id
1 'polypeptide(L)'
;MGRLPGKFGAVALIFVLVASVIPFSAHACNGTDIAFSGNPALDASETVKGKDGTSYLNAAGQLLLPNTMASISPARARAIAEKFIRAQFDEPPLPLTFKKVESVHGKLIYQFQSQQVPDLNVKYHLGPVNFKVDYIVLDVDAKTGNLYIANGCGGAPNQLLYTYNPADFSSAQIDEDEVFISNNTNFIARKTGNKIKVDGRINPDEWKNTGHRYFYLGNYISHMSSVFHDKASYYVEVWAQIDDKNIYFAVKTDTPGWIGVMLKGNPNLGMLQAYHDAKVLTSDGEFTDRHFTERKDKTFFLEKDTSDHIIEGGVRQGDFYTYEISFPLDSGDESDDIKLENGRAYNMMITVGNTLEHFGIFTLSDDHKDHDHSKNNKEFVNVYASPETTLRIGDLPEKDIFGNPVAPVLAGFTSGFDKDKSNTHFHFADFHVKDFPARASLSLYIGISVVALGILAMLAMLVNLRKNGKQKVGRSNTIDLFRYDWLRRFATWRHFRTAFIVPTILVFAVIVLLGFIDIQDGRKNIATIYTWTLWWTMIIFSFIVIGRFWCTMCPFAAIGDFVQKIVSFNKRLPGSLQNMGIQALGFIVLTLLFTLMAFQRSPFITSSVIIVILLATVVFSVIYERRSFCRHLCPIGAVIGLYSAVTPFEISPCDQGKCVSHLEKTCERACPMLEKPQHGGSNVYCNFCMKCIDACPSGNLSLKLRPAGTELVQPARRKAPIQALASLLLLGVIIVETIAMTSAWVPLKNTVSDLLGGASDTLSYIIVFSVVVLLPLIVFYLFSWLLSFWVGREKANAVNVLSDFAIVFIPIGISLHLAHNIQHLLMEGAIAIPATLRVFDGLGINQSFINWNPIPPLGFEALFIIQMSIIISGFIFTKWLLYRKLRQHKEPLADLYKYSTAMSLYAITVIVSIIYVLGLPMSGRHVH
;
A
#
# COMPACT_ATOMS: atom_id res chain seq x y z
N MET A 1 -4.95 -46.80 -41.86
CA MET A 1 -5.95 -45.90 -42.49
C MET A 1 -7.22 -45.97 -41.66
N GLY A 2 -7.91 -44.90 -41.24
CA GLY A 2 -7.51 -43.49 -41.21
C GLY A 2 -8.69 -42.51 -41.32
N ARG A 3 -8.96 -41.71 -40.27
CA ARG A 3 -9.54 -40.34 -40.32
C ARG A 3 -9.68 -39.72 -38.92
N LEU A 4 -8.72 -38.85 -38.56
CA LEU A 4 -8.95 -37.62 -37.79
C LEU A 4 -9.49 -36.55 -38.79
N PRO A 5 -10.24 -35.50 -38.39
CA PRO A 5 -9.95 -34.51 -37.32
C PRO A 5 -11.13 -34.33 -36.32
N GLY A 6 -11.09 -33.47 -35.31
CA GLY A 6 -10.03 -32.57 -34.82
C GLY A 6 -10.56 -31.16 -34.47
N LYS A 7 -10.67 -30.85 -33.17
CA LYS A 7 -10.89 -29.50 -32.59
C LYS A 7 -10.69 -29.57 -31.07
N PHE A 8 -9.49 -29.26 -30.57
CA PHE A 8 -9.20 -29.16 -29.13
C PHE A 8 -8.20 -28.04 -28.77
N GLY A 9 -8.00 -27.09 -29.69
CA GLY A 9 -7.19 -25.88 -29.49
C GLY A 9 -7.98 -24.65 -29.93
N ALA A 10 -8.90 -24.19 -29.09
CA ALA A 10 -9.81 -23.07 -29.40
C ALA A 10 -10.27 -22.27 -28.16
N VAL A 11 -9.59 -22.41 -27.01
CA VAL A 11 -9.90 -21.69 -25.75
C VAL A 11 -8.93 -20.52 -25.50
N ALA A 12 -7.82 -20.46 -26.26
CA ALA A 12 -6.76 -19.46 -26.10
C ALA A 12 -6.83 -18.28 -27.09
N LEU A 13 -7.98 -18.06 -27.75
CA LEU A 13 -8.08 -17.09 -28.86
C LEU A 13 -9.37 -16.25 -28.89
N ILE A 14 -10.08 -16.15 -27.77
CA ILE A 14 -11.30 -15.33 -27.63
C ILE A 14 -11.05 -14.24 -26.56
N PHE A 15 -10.04 -13.41 -26.81
CA PHE A 15 -9.57 -12.35 -25.90
C PHE A 15 -9.07 -11.08 -26.63
N VAL A 16 -9.27 -10.99 -27.95
CA VAL A 16 -8.60 -10.00 -28.83
C VAL A 16 -9.59 -9.03 -29.50
N LEU A 17 -10.90 -9.31 -29.46
CA LEU A 17 -11.93 -8.53 -30.15
C LEU A 17 -13.16 -8.34 -29.25
N VAL A 18 -13.25 -7.18 -28.60
CA VAL A 18 -14.34 -6.18 -28.73
C VAL A 18 -13.98 -4.97 -27.84
N ALA A 19 -13.35 -3.98 -28.46
CA ALA A 19 -13.75 -2.59 -28.34
C ALA A 19 -14.41 -2.24 -29.69
N SER A 20 -15.32 -1.28 -29.85
CA SER A 20 -15.62 -0.07 -29.07
C SER A 20 -17.05 0.44 -29.41
N VAL A 21 -17.54 1.50 -28.73
CA VAL A 21 -18.41 2.60 -29.23
C VAL A 21 -18.70 3.58 -28.06
N ILE A 22 -19.09 4.83 -28.37
CA ILE A 22 -19.10 6.06 -27.53
C ILE A 22 -20.51 6.72 -27.57
N PRO A 23 -20.80 8.02 -27.23
CA PRO A 23 -20.34 8.98 -26.19
C PRO A 23 -21.53 9.69 -25.44
N PHE A 24 -21.29 10.75 -24.63
CA PHE A 24 -21.85 12.14 -24.78
C PHE A 24 -21.50 13.11 -23.63
N SER A 25 -21.80 14.43 -23.78
CA SER A 25 -21.05 15.57 -23.20
C SER A 25 -21.87 16.85 -22.88
N ALA A 26 -21.23 17.86 -22.24
CA ALA A 26 -21.76 19.23 -21.99
C ALA A 26 -20.64 20.26 -21.68
N HIS A 27 -20.99 21.56 -21.62
CA HIS A 27 -20.12 22.75 -21.37
C HIS A 27 -20.89 23.79 -20.50
N ALA A 28 -20.46 25.02 -20.12
CA ALA A 28 -19.34 25.92 -20.46
C ALA A 28 -19.04 26.94 -19.29
N CYS A 29 -18.57 28.17 -19.55
CA CYS A 29 -17.20 28.66 -19.26
C CYS A 29 -17.21 30.16 -18.84
N ASN A 30 -16.15 30.69 -18.18
CA ASN A 30 -15.92 32.13 -17.93
C ASN A 30 -14.44 32.43 -17.62
N GLY A 31 -13.88 33.53 -18.15
CA GLY A 31 -12.48 33.93 -17.97
C GLY A 31 -11.48 32.97 -18.62
N THR A 32 -11.19 33.16 -19.91
CA THR A 32 -10.30 32.25 -20.65
C THR A 32 -8.88 32.28 -20.11
N ASP A 33 -8.48 31.16 -19.52
CA ASP A 33 -7.09 30.76 -19.38
C ASP A 33 -6.40 30.70 -20.77
N ILE A 34 -5.08 30.57 -20.81
CA ILE A 34 -4.36 30.31 -22.07
C ILE A 34 -4.81 28.94 -22.58
N ALA A 35 -5.76 28.97 -23.51
CA ALA A 35 -6.57 27.83 -23.88
C ALA A 35 -5.93 27.12 -25.07
N PHE A 36 -4.91 26.31 -24.82
CA PHE A 36 -4.20 25.64 -25.90
C PHE A 36 -5.06 24.50 -26.47
N SER A 37 -5.54 24.69 -27.69
CA SER A 37 -6.15 23.66 -28.53
C SER A 37 -5.89 23.98 -30.00
N GLY A 38 -5.98 22.98 -30.86
CA GLY A 38 -5.73 23.05 -32.29
C GLY A 38 -4.37 22.45 -32.69
N ASN A 39 -4.32 21.94 -33.92
CA ASN A 39 -3.08 21.48 -34.55
C ASN A 39 -2.26 22.70 -35.03
N PRO A 40 -1.04 22.95 -34.52
CA PRO A 40 -0.23 24.12 -34.92
C PRO A 40 0.06 24.17 -36.43
N ALA A 41 -0.04 23.03 -37.14
CA ALA A 41 0.23 22.92 -38.57
C ALA A 41 -0.88 23.41 -39.51
N LEU A 42 -2.10 23.72 -39.04
CA LEU A 42 -3.25 23.92 -39.94
C LEU A 42 -3.88 25.33 -39.93
N ASP A 43 -3.97 26.01 -38.79
CA ASP A 43 -4.78 27.24 -38.66
C ASP A 43 -4.07 28.54 -39.08
N ALA A 44 -3.58 28.57 -40.33
CA ALA A 44 -3.06 29.79 -40.95
C ALA A 44 -4.16 30.73 -41.49
N SER A 45 -5.37 30.20 -41.75
CA SER A 45 -6.43 30.88 -42.51
C SER A 45 -7.33 31.82 -41.70
N GLU A 46 -7.51 31.61 -40.40
CA GLU A 46 -8.42 32.41 -39.54
C GLU A 46 -7.66 33.28 -38.52
N THR A 47 -6.53 33.86 -38.95
CA THR A 47 -5.69 34.74 -38.12
C THR A 47 -6.28 36.15 -37.99
N VAL A 48 -6.59 36.58 -36.76
CA VAL A 48 -6.99 37.95 -36.46
C VAL A 48 -5.75 38.85 -36.48
N LYS A 49 -5.61 39.67 -37.53
CA LYS A 49 -4.39 40.46 -37.78
C LYS A 49 -4.14 41.55 -36.72
N GLY A 50 -3.04 41.43 -35.99
CA GLY A 50 -2.39 42.52 -35.28
C GLY A 50 -1.87 43.61 -36.24
N LYS A 51 -1.71 44.85 -35.74
CA LYS A 51 -1.20 46.00 -36.55
C LYS A 51 0.27 45.84 -36.95
N ASP A 52 0.99 45.02 -36.20
CA ASP A 52 2.40 44.69 -36.25
C ASP A 52 2.71 43.44 -37.10
N GLY A 53 1.68 42.79 -37.67
CA GLY A 53 1.83 41.71 -38.65
C GLY A 53 2.19 40.34 -38.07
N THR A 54 2.48 40.24 -36.76
CA THR A 54 2.49 38.96 -36.06
C THR A 54 1.10 38.67 -35.49
N SER A 55 0.68 37.40 -35.47
CA SER A 55 -0.66 37.01 -35.05
C SER A 55 -0.64 35.57 -34.55
N TYR A 56 -0.91 35.40 -33.25
CA TYR A 56 -0.76 34.13 -32.53
C TYR A 56 -2.07 33.71 -31.83
N LEU A 57 -3.23 34.16 -32.32
CA LEU A 57 -4.54 33.85 -31.75
C LEU A 57 -5.54 33.54 -32.86
N ASN A 58 -6.32 32.46 -32.69
CA ASN A 58 -7.46 32.15 -33.55
C ASN A 58 -8.71 32.97 -33.12
N ALA A 59 -9.82 32.80 -33.86
CA ALA A 59 -11.09 33.49 -33.58
C ALA A 59 -11.72 33.14 -32.21
N ALA A 60 -11.34 32.01 -31.59
CA ALA A 60 -11.78 31.61 -30.25
C ALA A 60 -10.91 32.21 -29.12
N GLY A 61 -9.80 32.88 -29.45
CA GLY A 61 -8.88 33.48 -28.48
C GLY A 61 -7.90 32.47 -27.85
N GLN A 62 -7.29 31.62 -28.68
CA GLN A 62 -6.41 30.52 -28.25
C GLN A 62 -4.99 30.67 -28.82
N LEU A 63 -3.96 30.49 -27.99
CA LEU A 63 -2.55 30.70 -28.35
C LEU A 63 -2.01 29.74 -29.43
N LEU A 64 -1.93 30.24 -30.66
CA LEU A 64 -1.34 29.58 -31.83
C LEU A 64 0.20 29.64 -31.78
N LEU A 65 0.82 28.55 -31.33
CA LEU A 65 2.28 28.38 -31.34
C LEU A 65 2.82 28.12 -32.78
N PRO A 66 3.82 28.88 -33.27
CA PRO A 66 4.38 28.66 -34.61
C PRO A 66 5.00 27.28 -34.82
N ASN A 67 4.79 26.70 -36.01
CA ASN A 67 5.33 25.40 -36.45
C ASN A 67 6.86 25.24 -36.32
N THR A 68 7.60 26.35 -36.28
CA THR A 68 9.05 26.35 -36.05
C THR A 68 9.43 26.03 -34.60
N MET A 69 8.48 26.10 -33.66
CA MET A 69 8.69 26.03 -32.21
C MET A 69 7.82 24.94 -31.55
N ALA A 70 6.62 24.67 -32.06
CA ALA A 70 5.81 23.51 -31.70
C ALA A 70 5.31 22.79 -32.97
N SER A 71 5.49 21.46 -33.05
CA SER A 71 4.89 20.60 -34.09
C SER A 71 3.88 19.58 -33.50
N ILE A 72 3.81 19.53 -32.18
CA ILE A 72 2.95 18.68 -31.37
C ILE A 72 2.02 19.60 -30.56
N SER A 73 0.71 19.34 -30.59
CA SER A 73 -0.27 20.03 -29.74
C SER A 73 -0.19 19.54 -28.27
N PRO A 74 -0.74 20.26 -27.29
CA PRO A 74 -0.84 19.76 -25.91
C PRO A 74 -1.71 18.51 -25.78
N ALA A 75 -2.77 18.37 -26.59
CA ALA A 75 -3.57 17.15 -26.68
C ALA A 75 -2.71 15.94 -27.07
N ARG A 76 -1.92 16.09 -28.15
CA ARG A 76 -1.00 15.07 -28.63
C ARG A 76 0.14 14.82 -27.66
N ALA A 77 0.62 15.86 -26.97
CA ALA A 77 1.63 15.73 -25.92
C ALA A 77 1.09 14.97 -24.69
N ARG A 78 -0.14 15.25 -24.24
CA ARG A 78 -0.79 14.46 -23.18
C ARG A 78 -0.96 13.02 -23.66
N ALA A 79 -1.39 12.79 -24.90
CA ALA A 79 -1.48 11.44 -25.47
C ALA A 79 -0.12 10.71 -25.48
N ILE A 80 1.00 11.41 -25.74
CA ILE A 80 2.34 10.82 -25.67
C ILE A 80 2.74 10.47 -24.23
N ALA A 81 2.62 11.42 -23.30
CA ALA A 81 2.96 11.19 -21.90
C ALA A 81 2.03 10.16 -21.24
N GLU A 82 0.74 10.15 -21.57
CA GLU A 82 -0.20 9.12 -21.15
C GLU A 82 0.08 7.77 -21.79
N LYS A 83 0.45 7.69 -23.07
CA LYS A 83 0.84 6.41 -23.69
C LYS A 83 2.06 5.83 -22.98
N PHE A 84 3.02 6.66 -22.60
CA PHE A 84 4.15 6.23 -21.79
C PHE A 84 3.71 5.77 -20.39
N ILE A 85 2.90 6.56 -19.66
CA ILE A 85 2.38 6.16 -18.34
C ILE A 85 1.58 4.85 -18.43
N ARG A 86 0.69 4.70 -19.41
CA ARG A 86 -0.06 3.47 -19.73
C ARG A 86 0.83 2.29 -20.15
N ALA A 87 2.09 2.53 -20.48
CA ALA A 87 3.10 1.51 -20.78
C ALA A 87 4.08 1.26 -19.61
N GLN A 88 4.08 2.11 -18.56
CA GLN A 88 4.92 1.93 -17.36
C GLN A 88 4.11 1.50 -16.12
N PHE A 89 2.78 1.69 -16.11
CA PHE A 89 1.93 1.49 -14.93
C PHE A 89 0.66 0.69 -15.27
N ASP A 90 0.44 -0.42 -14.56
CA ASP A 90 -0.72 -1.32 -14.73
C ASP A 90 -2.04 -0.66 -14.33
N GLU A 91 -2.03 0.11 -13.23
CA GLU A 91 -3.03 1.13 -12.93
C GLU A 91 -2.39 2.50 -13.24
N PRO A 92 -2.55 3.01 -14.48
CA PRO A 92 -1.88 4.24 -14.87
C PRO A 92 -2.51 5.44 -14.15
N PRO A 93 -1.75 6.24 -13.38
CA PRO A 93 -2.27 7.30 -12.51
C PRO A 93 -2.77 8.52 -13.31
N LEU A 94 -3.96 8.38 -13.89
CA LEU A 94 -4.49 9.18 -14.99
C LEU A 94 -5.94 9.64 -14.75
N PRO A 95 -6.42 10.71 -15.43
CA PRO A 95 -5.77 11.49 -16.49
C PRO A 95 -4.52 12.26 -16.02
N LEU A 96 -3.59 12.49 -16.94
CA LEU A 96 -2.46 13.38 -16.68
C LEU A 96 -2.99 14.81 -16.53
N THR A 97 -2.83 15.38 -15.36
CA THR A 97 -3.14 16.79 -15.10
C THR A 97 -2.06 17.63 -15.77
N PHE A 98 -2.41 18.37 -16.82
CA PHE A 98 -1.51 19.34 -17.44
C PHE A 98 -1.11 20.41 -16.42
N LYS A 99 0.19 20.64 -16.25
CA LYS A 99 0.73 21.58 -15.26
C LYS A 99 1.10 22.91 -15.88
N LYS A 100 1.82 22.92 -17.00
CA LYS A 100 2.33 24.17 -17.62
C LYS A 100 2.94 23.92 -18.99
N VAL A 101 3.23 25.01 -19.70
CA VAL A 101 4.12 24.98 -20.87
C VAL A 101 5.26 25.98 -20.71
N GLU A 102 6.49 25.46 -20.60
CA GLU A 102 7.67 26.26 -20.29
C GLU A 102 8.80 26.00 -21.31
N SER A 103 9.58 27.03 -21.64
CA SER A 103 10.79 26.86 -22.46
C SER A 103 11.96 26.47 -21.58
N VAL A 104 12.48 25.26 -21.76
CA VAL A 104 13.55 24.70 -20.92
C VAL A 104 14.62 24.06 -21.81
N HIS A 105 15.88 24.45 -21.61
CA HIS A 105 17.03 23.94 -22.35
C HIS A 105 16.93 24.05 -23.89
N GLY A 106 16.32 25.15 -24.38
CA GLY A 106 16.12 25.42 -25.81
C GLY A 106 15.02 24.57 -26.47
N LYS A 107 14.20 23.89 -25.67
CA LYS A 107 12.99 23.18 -26.09
C LYS A 107 11.79 23.81 -25.42
N LEU A 108 10.68 23.90 -26.14
CA LEU A 108 9.39 24.21 -25.53
C LEU A 108 8.83 22.89 -24.96
N ILE A 109 8.46 22.87 -23.68
CA ILE A 109 8.08 21.67 -22.92
C ILE A 109 6.65 21.80 -22.42
N TYR A 110 5.80 20.82 -22.75
CA TYR A 110 4.51 20.62 -22.09
C TYR A 110 4.72 19.70 -20.88
N GLN A 111 4.42 20.20 -19.68
CA GLN A 111 4.60 19.45 -18.43
C GLN A 111 3.27 18.88 -17.93
N PHE A 112 3.31 17.60 -17.52
CA PHE A 112 2.15 16.85 -17.03
C PHE A 112 2.46 16.18 -15.70
N GLN A 113 1.51 16.25 -14.75
CA GLN A 113 1.58 15.52 -13.48
C GLN A 113 0.58 14.37 -13.49
N SER A 114 0.97 13.23 -12.91
CA SER A 114 0.04 12.14 -12.62
C SER A 114 -0.94 12.49 -11.50
N GLN A 115 -1.98 11.68 -11.38
CA GLN A 115 -2.67 11.51 -10.10
C GLN A 115 -1.68 11.00 -9.03
N GLN A 116 -2.10 11.07 -7.77
CA GLN A 116 -1.36 10.51 -6.64
C GLN A 116 -1.15 8.99 -6.86
N VAL A 117 0.10 8.55 -6.80
CA VAL A 117 0.57 7.18 -6.93
C VAL A 117 0.88 6.66 -5.52
N PRO A 118 0.04 5.77 -4.94
CA PRO A 118 0.32 5.20 -3.63
C PRO A 118 1.70 4.52 -3.59
N ASP A 119 2.37 4.61 -2.45
CA ASP A 119 3.70 4.06 -2.18
C ASP A 119 4.85 4.60 -3.05
N LEU A 120 4.60 5.55 -3.96
CA LEU A 120 5.65 6.26 -4.70
C LEU A 120 6.47 7.15 -3.76
N ASN A 121 7.80 7.06 -3.84
CA ASN A 121 8.74 7.78 -2.97
C ASN A 121 9.77 8.57 -3.79
N VAL A 122 9.30 9.32 -4.79
CA VAL A 122 10.19 10.10 -5.67
C VAL A 122 10.78 11.26 -4.88
N LYS A 123 12.10 11.37 -4.88
CA LYS A 123 12.81 12.55 -4.38
C LYS A 123 12.95 13.57 -5.51
N TYR A 124 12.29 14.72 -5.40
CA TYR A 124 12.69 15.91 -6.13
C TYR A 124 13.84 16.60 -5.40
N HIS A 125 14.80 17.09 -6.18
CA HIS A 125 15.93 17.87 -5.68
C HIS A 125 15.74 19.33 -6.13
N LEU A 126 15.58 20.23 -5.16
CA LEU A 126 15.45 21.66 -5.41
C LEU A 126 16.61 22.37 -4.71
N GLY A 127 17.70 22.60 -5.45
CA GLY A 127 18.98 22.97 -4.84
C GLY A 127 19.45 21.88 -3.85
N PRO A 128 19.80 22.23 -2.60
CA PRO A 128 20.24 21.26 -1.60
C PRO A 128 19.10 20.46 -0.94
N VAL A 129 17.83 20.80 -1.19
CA VAL A 129 16.69 20.22 -0.45
C VAL A 129 16.04 19.04 -1.19
N ASN A 130 15.68 18.00 -0.43
CA ASN A 130 15.05 16.78 -0.92
C ASN A 130 13.55 16.76 -0.57
N PHE A 131 12.68 16.80 -1.57
CA PHE A 131 11.22 16.67 -1.39
C PHE A 131 10.76 15.28 -1.76
N LYS A 132 10.09 14.58 -0.84
CA LYS A 132 9.37 13.34 -1.17
C LYS A 132 8.01 13.69 -1.76
N VAL A 133 7.71 13.14 -2.93
CA VAL A 133 6.38 13.18 -3.52
C VAL A 133 5.85 11.79 -3.83
N ASP A 134 4.52 11.73 -3.87
CA ASP A 134 3.68 10.60 -4.21
C ASP A 134 3.00 10.83 -5.58
N TYR A 135 3.62 11.60 -6.48
CA TYR A 135 3.17 11.77 -7.87
C TYR A 135 4.36 11.87 -8.83
N ILE A 136 4.09 11.68 -10.12
CA ILE A 136 5.07 11.71 -11.21
C ILE A 136 4.87 13.02 -11.97
N VAL A 137 5.96 13.62 -12.45
CA VAL A 137 5.90 14.74 -13.40
C VAL A 137 6.74 14.39 -14.63
N LEU A 138 6.18 14.65 -15.81
CA LEU A 138 6.72 14.32 -17.12
C LEU A 138 6.75 15.54 -18.03
N ASP A 139 7.81 15.63 -18.83
CA ASP A 139 8.09 16.74 -19.74
C ASP A 139 8.07 16.26 -21.19
N VAL A 140 7.20 16.84 -22.04
CA VAL A 140 7.10 16.52 -23.47
C VAL A 140 7.62 17.69 -24.30
N ASP A 141 8.63 17.46 -25.13
CA ASP A 141 9.13 18.44 -26.10
C ASP A 141 8.06 18.73 -27.18
N ALA A 142 7.53 19.94 -27.18
CA ALA A 142 6.49 20.41 -28.11
C ALA A 142 6.93 20.41 -29.58
N LYS A 143 8.24 20.42 -29.85
CA LYS A 143 8.79 20.42 -31.21
C LYS A 143 9.07 19.01 -31.74
N THR A 144 9.46 18.07 -30.87
CA THR A 144 9.87 16.71 -31.27
C THR A 144 8.98 15.58 -30.76
N GLY A 145 8.08 15.86 -29.82
CA GLY A 145 7.26 14.88 -29.09
C GLY A 145 8.02 14.06 -28.05
N ASN A 146 9.35 14.20 -27.96
CA ASN A 146 10.18 13.39 -27.07
C ASN A 146 9.83 13.63 -25.60
N LEU A 147 9.77 12.54 -24.84
CA LEU A 147 9.33 12.53 -23.44
C LEU A 147 10.53 12.39 -22.50
N TYR A 148 10.52 13.18 -21.43
CA TYR A 148 11.58 13.24 -20.42
C TYR A 148 11.00 13.16 -19.00
N ILE A 149 11.84 12.78 -18.04
CA ILE A 149 11.50 12.87 -16.61
C ILE A 149 11.81 14.27 -16.07
N ALA A 150 10.85 14.89 -15.38
CA ALA A 150 10.93 16.27 -14.89
C ALA A 150 11.72 16.41 -13.57
N ASN A 151 12.84 15.69 -13.45
CA ASN A 151 13.60 15.53 -12.21
C ASN A 151 14.99 16.20 -12.27
N GLY A 152 15.15 17.28 -13.04
CA GLY A 152 16.39 18.06 -13.11
C GLY A 152 16.31 19.34 -12.29
N CYS A 153 17.44 19.73 -11.67
CA CYS A 153 17.54 21.02 -10.98
C CYS A 153 17.26 22.16 -12.00
N GLY A 154 16.45 23.15 -11.61
CA GLY A 154 16.00 24.21 -12.51
C GLY A 154 15.05 23.76 -13.64
N GLY A 155 14.37 22.62 -13.48
CA GLY A 155 13.39 22.11 -14.44
C GLY A 155 14.00 21.40 -15.65
N ALA A 156 15.28 21.03 -15.60
CA ALA A 156 15.92 20.37 -16.73
C ALA A 156 15.30 18.99 -17.04
N PRO A 157 14.96 18.66 -18.31
CA PRO A 157 14.56 17.32 -18.70
C PRO A 157 15.75 16.35 -18.54
N ASN A 158 15.77 15.62 -17.42
CA ASN A 158 16.97 14.96 -16.90
C ASN A 158 17.36 13.71 -17.73
N GLN A 159 16.38 12.86 -18.03
CA GLN A 159 16.57 11.63 -18.80
C GLN A 159 15.49 11.52 -19.88
N LEU A 160 15.89 11.19 -21.11
CA LEU A 160 14.99 10.81 -22.20
C LEU A 160 14.34 9.45 -21.87
N LEU A 161 13.02 9.43 -21.77
CA LEU A 161 12.23 8.24 -21.45
C LEU A 161 11.65 7.56 -22.68
N TYR A 162 11.20 8.34 -23.67
CA TYR A 162 10.62 7.83 -24.91
C TYR A 162 10.89 8.81 -26.06
N THR A 163 11.40 8.29 -27.17
CA THR A 163 11.55 9.03 -28.43
C THR A 163 10.23 8.93 -29.19
N TYR A 164 9.63 10.06 -29.55
CA TYR A 164 8.34 10.06 -30.25
C TYR A 164 8.47 9.64 -31.71
N ASN A 165 7.54 8.80 -32.15
CA ASN A 165 7.38 8.36 -33.53
C ASN A 165 5.93 8.63 -33.96
N PRO A 166 5.66 9.46 -34.99
CA PRO A 166 4.29 9.70 -35.46
C PRO A 166 3.53 8.43 -35.86
N ALA A 167 4.23 7.39 -36.35
CA ALA A 167 3.59 6.13 -36.71
C ALA A 167 2.94 5.43 -35.51
N ASP A 168 3.51 5.59 -34.31
CA ASP A 168 3.01 5.02 -33.05
C ASP A 168 1.64 5.59 -32.63
N PHE A 169 1.20 6.69 -33.26
CA PHE A 169 -0.07 7.38 -33.01
C PHE A 169 -0.94 7.50 -34.28
N SER A 170 -0.54 6.87 -35.39
CA SER A 170 -1.25 6.90 -36.69
C SER A 170 -2.69 6.38 -36.67
N SER A 171 -3.07 5.64 -35.63
CA SER A 171 -4.43 5.13 -35.39
C SER A 171 -5.09 5.72 -34.13
N ALA A 172 -4.44 6.65 -33.44
CA ALA A 172 -4.98 7.29 -32.25
C ALA A 172 -5.87 8.48 -32.66
N GLN A 173 -7.17 8.41 -32.37
CA GLN A 173 -8.03 9.60 -32.37
C GLN A 173 -7.66 10.44 -31.15
N ILE A 174 -6.84 11.46 -31.39
CA ILE A 174 -6.50 12.51 -30.44
C ILE A 174 -7.43 13.67 -30.74
N ASP A 175 -8.12 14.17 -29.72
CA ASP A 175 -8.90 15.40 -29.82
C ASP A 175 -7.93 16.57 -29.80
N GLU A 176 -7.40 16.94 -30.97
CA GLU A 176 -6.46 18.06 -31.12
C GLU A 176 -7.10 19.39 -30.67
N ASP A 177 -8.42 19.46 -30.66
CA ASP A 177 -9.22 20.64 -30.29
C ASP A 177 -9.59 20.66 -28.79
N GLU A 178 -9.10 19.71 -28.00
CA GLU A 178 -9.22 19.72 -26.53
C GLU A 178 -8.41 20.87 -25.92
N VAL A 179 -9.06 21.66 -25.05
CA VAL A 179 -8.47 22.87 -24.42
C VAL A 179 -7.68 22.53 -23.16
N PHE A 180 -6.39 22.89 -23.16
CA PHE A 180 -5.49 22.72 -22.02
C PHE A 180 -5.24 24.04 -21.28
N ILE A 181 -5.28 23.97 -19.94
CA ILE A 181 -5.18 25.12 -19.02
C ILE A 181 -3.90 25.01 -18.19
N SER A 182 -2.97 25.96 -18.33
CA SER A 182 -1.72 25.98 -17.54
C SER A 182 -2.01 26.33 -16.08
N ASN A 183 -1.55 25.49 -15.14
CA ASN A 183 -1.58 25.77 -13.70
C ASN A 183 -0.54 26.83 -13.27
N ASN A 184 0.47 27.14 -14.10
CA ASN A 184 1.20 28.42 -14.04
C ASN A 184 0.25 29.55 -14.53
N THR A 185 -0.93 29.72 -13.92
CA THR A 185 -1.94 30.64 -14.44
C THR A 185 -1.44 32.08 -14.45
N ASN A 186 -1.43 32.69 -15.63
CA ASN A 186 -1.27 34.13 -15.73
C ASN A 186 -2.49 34.81 -15.10
N PHE A 187 -2.22 35.82 -14.28
CA PHE A 187 -3.20 36.82 -13.87
C PHE A 187 -2.65 38.21 -14.22
N ILE A 188 -3.53 39.10 -14.64
CA ILE A 188 -3.16 40.46 -15.02
C ILE A 188 -3.37 41.37 -13.82
N ALA A 189 -2.31 42.03 -13.35
CA ALA A 189 -2.46 43.17 -12.45
C ALA A 189 -3.16 44.29 -13.23
N ARG A 190 -4.37 44.65 -12.82
CA ARG A 190 -5.24 45.58 -13.57
C ARG A 190 -5.22 46.97 -12.97
N LYS A 191 -5.16 48.00 -13.83
CA LYS A 191 -5.42 49.38 -13.44
C LYS A 191 -6.93 49.65 -13.41
N THR A 192 -7.56 49.29 -12.31
CA THR A 192 -9.02 49.40 -12.08
C THR A 192 -9.49 50.83 -11.81
N GLY A 193 -8.61 51.69 -11.26
CA GLY A 193 -8.97 52.99 -10.70
C GLY A 193 -9.42 52.95 -9.24
N ASN A 194 -9.52 51.76 -8.63
CA ASN A 194 -9.73 51.61 -7.19
C ASN A 194 -8.49 52.12 -6.44
N LYS A 195 -8.64 52.51 -5.18
CA LYS A 195 -7.50 52.74 -4.28
C LYS A 195 -7.38 51.57 -3.33
N ILE A 196 -6.28 50.81 -3.43
CA ILE A 196 -5.91 49.80 -2.44
C ILE A 196 -5.35 50.53 -1.23
N LYS A 197 -5.95 50.36 -0.06
CA LYS A 197 -5.39 50.77 1.22
C LYS A 197 -4.79 49.53 1.89
N VAL A 198 -3.50 49.33 1.67
CA VAL A 198 -2.72 48.26 2.31
C VAL A 198 -2.87 48.37 3.83
N ASP A 199 -3.65 47.46 4.43
CA ASP A 199 -3.73 47.24 5.88
C ASP A 199 -3.84 45.76 6.28
N GLY A 200 -3.74 44.87 5.29
CA GLY A 200 -3.82 43.42 5.43
C GLY A 200 -5.25 42.88 5.31
N ARG A 201 -6.26 43.74 5.09
CA ARG A 201 -7.67 43.34 4.98
C ARG A 201 -8.18 43.42 3.56
N ILE A 202 -8.50 42.26 3.01
CA ILE A 202 -9.04 42.16 1.66
C ILE A 202 -10.49 42.65 1.67
N ASN A 203 -10.67 43.90 1.27
CA ASN A 203 -11.94 44.58 1.14
C ASN A 203 -12.54 44.35 -0.26
N PRO A 204 -13.74 43.75 -0.39
CA PRO A 204 -14.36 43.44 -1.68
C PRO A 204 -14.60 44.63 -2.62
N ASP A 205 -14.71 45.86 -2.12
CA ASP A 205 -14.85 47.06 -2.96
C ASP A 205 -13.50 47.63 -3.43
N GLU A 206 -12.40 47.37 -2.71
CA GLU A 206 -11.05 47.80 -3.11
C GLU A 206 -10.46 46.82 -4.15
N TRP A 207 -10.66 45.52 -3.93
CA TRP A 207 -10.21 44.45 -4.83
C TRP A 207 -11.24 44.09 -5.93
N LYS A 208 -12.13 45.03 -6.25
CA LYS A 208 -13.21 44.87 -7.23
C LYS A 208 -12.69 44.94 -8.66
N ASN A 209 -12.99 43.94 -9.49
CA ASN A 209 -12.59 43.85 -10.90
C ASN A 209 -11.07 43.77 -11.18
N THR A 210 -10.23 43.63 -10.14
CA THR A 210 -8.77 43.49 -10.25
C THR A 210 -8.37 42.18 -10.95
N GLY A 211 -7.07 41.92 -11.07
CA GLY A 211 -6.62 40.52 -11.20
C GLY A 211 -7.04 39.75 -9.95
N HIS A 212 -7.51 38.52 -10.12
CA HIS A 212 -7.94 37.63 -9.03
C HIS A 212 -7.87 36.17 -9.48
N ARG A 213 -7.27 35.31 -8.65
CA ARG A 213 -7.20 33.84 -8.81
C ARG A 213 -7.27 33.17 -7.44
N TYR A 214 -7.74 31.93 -7.39
CA TYR A 214 -7.54 31.03 -6.26
C TYR A 214 -6.77 29.78 -6.70
N PHE A 215 -6.06 29.20 -5.74
CA PHE A 215 -5.18 28.06 -5.90
C PHE A 215 -5.47 27.04 -4.79
N TYR A 216 -5.40 25.76 -5.14
CA TYR A 216 -5.48 24.66 -4.20
C TYR A 216 -4.15 23.90 -4.23
N LEU A 217 -3.48 23.84 -3.08
CA LEU A 217 -2.15 23.27 -2.91
C LEU A 217 -2.30 21.88 -2.28
N GLY A 218 -2.41 20.87 -3.14
CA GLY A 218 -2.71 19.48 -2.75
C GLY A 218 -4.20 19.15 -2.83
N ASN A 219 -4.59 18.02 -2.24
CA ASN A 219 -5.97 17.55 -2.21
C ASN A 219 -6.76 18.33 -1.14
N TYR A 220 -7.16 19.57 -1.46
CA TYR A 220 -7.90 20.45 -0.57
C TYR A 220 -9.30 19.90 -0.22
N ILE A 221 -9.65 19.99 1.06
CA ILE A 221 -10.98 19.67 1.59
C ILE A 221 -11.39 20.87 2.46
N SER A 222 -12.57 21.44 2.20
CA SER A 222 -13.06 22.61 2.94
C SER A 222 -13.24 22.32 4.43
N HIS A 223 -12.64 23.16 5.28
CA HIS A 223 -12.61 23.03 6.74
C HIS A 223 -12.56 24.41 7.42
N MET A 224 -12.66 24.47 8.75
CA MET A 224 -12.57 25.71 9.52
C MET A 224 -11.12 26.06 9.88
N SER A 225 -10.73 27.34 9.76
CA SER A 225 -9.33 27.81 9.94
C SER A 225 -8.76 27.66 11.35
N SER A 226 -9.58 27.29 12.32
CA SER A 226 -9.15 26.94 13.68
C SER A 226 -8.54 25.53 13.77
N VAL A 227 -8.63 24.72 12.71
CA VAL A 227 -8.01 23.39 12.62
C VAL A 227 -6.60 23.55 12.07
N PHE A 228 -5.60 23.06 12.81
CA PHE A 228 -4.20 23.07 12.38
C PHE A 228 -3.97 22.02 11.30
N HIS A 229 -3.28 22.38 10.21
CA HIS A 229 -3.05 21.50 9.06
C HIS A 229 -2.06 20.36 9.41
N ASP A 230 -2.52 19.10 9.40
CA ASP A 230 -1.65 17.91 9.53
C ASP A 230 -1.08 17.40 8.18
N LYS A 231 -1.37 18.12 7.07
CA LYS A 231 -1.01 17.78 5.68
C LYS A 231 -0.88 19.04 4.82
N ALA A 232 -0.12 18.95 3.72
CA ALA A 232 -0.12 19.94 2.64
C ALA A 232 -1.41 19.84 1.80
N SER A 233 -2.44 20.58 2.21
CA SER A 233 -3.77 20.64 1.60
C SER A 233 -4.36 22.05 1.74
N TYR A 234 -3.64 23.05 1.25
CA TYR A 234 -3.89 24.47 1.54
C TYR A 234 -4.74 25.14 0.46
N TYR A 235 -5.41 26.23 0.84
CA TYR A 235 -6.07 27.17 -0.07
C TYR A 235 -5.32 28.51 -0.04
N VAL A 236 -5.06 29.07 -1.23
CA VAL A 236 -4.40 30.37 -1.39
C VAL A 236 -5.15 31.15 -2.46
N GLU A 237 -5.62 32.35 -2.14
CA GLU A 237 -6.37 33.23 -3.03
C GLU A 237 -5.63 34.55 -3.18
N VAL A 238 -5.36 34.98 -4.42
CA VAL A 238 -4.44 36.07 -4.76
C VAL A 238 -5.12 37.08 -5.66
N TRP A 239 -5.01 38.36 -5.32
CA TRP A 239 -5.45 39.48 -6.15
C TRP A 239 -4.25 40.31 -6.58
N ALA A 240 -4.38 41.01 -7.72
CA ALA A 240 -3.34 41.89 -8.24
C ALA A 240 -3.91 43.15 -8.93
N GLN A 241 -3.38 44.31 -8.57
CA GLN A 241 -3.72 45.62 -9.13
C GLN A 241 -2.43 46.40 -9.43
N ILE A 242 -2.45 47.30 -10.41
CA ILE A 242 -1.32 48.18 -10.76
C ILE A 242 -1.81 49.62 -10.95
N ASP A 243 -0.98 50.62 -10.61
CA ASP A 243 -1.21 52.02 -10.95
C ASP A 243 -0.02 52.63 -11.72
N ASP A 244 0.18 53.95 -11.64
CA ASP A 244 1.27 54.66 -12.34
C ASP A 244 2.61 54.63 -11.59
N LYS A 245 2.65 54.07 -10.38
CA LYS A 245 3.83 54.02 -9.51
C LYS A 245 4.07 52.64 -8.90
N ASN A 246 3.01 51.94 -8.53
CA ASN A 246 3.08 50.73 -7.72
C ASN A 246 2.29 49.58 -8.36
N ILE A 247 2.73 48.35 -8.07
CA ILE A 247 1.90 47.15 -8.18
C ILE A 247 1.49 46.72 -6.75
N TYR A 248 0.30 46.13 -6.63
CA TYR A 248 -0.30 45.71 -5.38
C TYR A 248 -0.72 44.25 -5.48
N PHE A 249 -0.47 43.49 -4.43
CA PHE A 249 -0.93 42.12 -4.29
C PHE A 249 -1.66 41.95 -2.96
N ALA A 250 -2.74 41.17 -2.96
CA ALA A 250 -3.32 40.63 -1.75
C ALA A 250 -3.28 39.11 -1.79
N VAL A 251 -3.02 38.47 -0.66
CA VAL A 251 -2.94 37.02 -0.51
C VAL A 251 -3.78 36.61 0.70
N LYS A 252 -4.67 35.62 0.51
CA LYS A 252 -5.53 35.04 1.54
C LYS A 252 -5.25 33.55 1.62
N THR A 253 -5.09 33.00 2.82
CA THR A 253 -4.83 31.57 3.00
C THR A 253 -5.43 31.02 4.29
N ASP A 254 -5.65 29.71 4.33
CA ASP A 254 -6.07 28.95 5.50
C ASP A 254 -4.88 28.49 6.39
N THR A 255 -3.63 28.78 6.03
CA THR A 255 -2.43 28.37 6.80
C THR A 255 -1.88 29.45 7.75
N PRO A 256 -1.47 29.12 9.00
CA PRO A 256 -1.11 30.11 10.02
C PRO A 256 0.36 30.54 10.13
N GLY A 257 1.27 30.14 9.24
CA GLY A 257 2.72 30.34 9.47
C GLY A 257 3.26 31.65 8.89
N TRP A 258 3.53 31.66 7.59
CA TRP A 258 4.12 32.76 6.83
C TRP A 258 3.86 32.60 5.33
N ILE A 259 4.05 33.67 4.55
CA ILE A 259 4.09 33.64 3.08
C ILE A 259 5.36 34.29 2.54
N GLY A 260 5.86 33.82 1.40
CA GLY A 260 6.99 34.43 0.69
C GLY A 260 6.64 34.68 -0.77
N VAL A 261 6.93 35.87 -1.28
CA VAL A 261 6.62 36.32 -2.65
C VAL A 261 7.93 36.68 -3.36
N MET A 262 8.29 35.89 -4.37
CA MET A 262 9.57 35.98 -5.06
C MET A 262 9.37 36.34 -6.53
N LEU A 263 10.21 37.22 -7.08
CA LEU A 263 10.07 37.77 -8.43
C LEU A 263 11.29 37.46 -9.31
N LYS A 264 11.08 37.43 -10.63
CA LYS A 264 12.17 37.43 -11.63
C LYS A 264 11.87 38.29 -12.86
N GLY A 265 12.87 39.10 -13.24
CA GLY A 265 12.82 40.05 -14.36
C GLY A 265 12.77 39.43 -15.76
N ASN A 266 12.97 38.10 -15.86
CA ASN A 266 12.76 37.31 -17.07
C ASN A 266 11.91 36.06 -16.73
N PRO A 267 10.68 35.94 -17.24
CA PRO A 267 9.79 34.84 -16.89
C PRO A 267 10.29 33.46 -17.33
N ASN A 268 11.17 33.42 -18.34
CA ASN A 268 11.64 32.19 -19.00
C ASN A 268 12.80 31.49 -18.27
N LEU A 269 13.31 32.03 -17.15
CA LEU A 269 14.44 31.43 -16.43
C LEU A 269 13.96 30.42 -15.38
N GLY A 270 14.01 29.12 -15.67
CA GLY A 270 13.48 28.05 -14.81
C GLY A 270 14.24 27.73 -13.51
N MET A 271 15.43 28.31 -13.29
CA MET A 271 16.30 28.01 -12.14
C MET A 271 16.02 28.90 -10.93
N LEU A 272 16.30 28.45 -9.70
CA LEU A 272 16.09 29.28 -8.49
C LEU A 272 17.01 30.50 -8.45
N GLN A 273 18.27 30.36 -8.87
CA GLN A 273 19.27 31.45 -9.01
C GLN A 273 18.90 32.57 -10.01
N ALA A 274 17.67 32.58 -10.52
CA ALA A 274 17.15 33.58 -11.43
C ALA A 274 15.92 34.31 -10.86
N TYR A 275 15.43 33.91 -9.68
CA TYR A 275 14.78 34.87 -8.79
C TYR A 275 15.88 35.74 -8.17
N HIS A 276 15.60 37.03 -8.04
CA HIS A 276 16.54 38.00 -7.44
C HIS A 276 15.90 38.55 -6.18
N ASP A 277 14.75 39.22 -6.34
CA ASP A 277 13.88 39.72 -5.28
C ASP A 277 13.01 38.60 -4.62
N ALA A 278 12.87 38.63 -3.29
CA ALA A 278 12.10 37.70 -2.47
C ALA A 278 11.58 38.29 -1.13
N LYS A 279 10.41 38.96 -1.13
CA LYS A 279 9.81 39.50 0.10
C LYS A 279 9.18 38.39 0.97
N VAL A 280 9.44 38.36 2.29
CA VAL A 280 8.93 37.33 3.23
C VAL A 280 8.12 37.96 4.36
N LEU A 281 6.94 37.40 4.62
CA LEU A 281 5.89 37.92 5.53
C LEU A 281 5.46 36.85 6.54
N THR A 282 5.50 37.15 7.83
CA THR A 282 5.08 36.24 8.90
C THR A 282 3.67 36.53 9.42
N SER A 283 3.05 35.54 10.07
CA SER A 283 1.67 35.64 10.61
C SER A 283 1.54 36.52 11.85
N ASP A 284 2.63 36.77 12.57
CA ASP A 284 2.74 37.72 13.69
C ASP A 284 3.14 39.14 13.25
N GLY A 285 3.44 39.33 11.96
CA GLY A 285 3.64 40.64 11.35
C GLY A 285 5.08 41.15 11.33
N GLU A 286 6.07 40.27 11.37
CA GLU A 286 7.42 40.59 10.88
C GLU A 286 7.45 40.48 9.35
N PHE A 287 7.88 41.55 8.71
CA PHE A 287 8.09 41.67 7.27
C PHE A 287 9.59 41.82 7.00
N THR A 288 10.10 41.13 5.99
CA THR A 288 11.50 41.28 5.57
C THR A 288 11.63 41.29 4.06
N ASP A 289 12.16 42.40 3.54
CA ASP A 289 12.75 42.44 2.21
C ASP A 289 14.05 41.60 2.17
N ARG A 290 14.25 40.84 1.09
CA ARG A 290 15.35 39.88 0.90
C ARG A 290 15.64 39.66 -0.57
N HIS A 291 16.88 39.28 -0.85
CA HIS A 291 17.32 38.84 -2.18
C HIS A 291 17.99 37.46 -2.15
N PHE A 292 18.11 36.82 -3.31
CA PHE A 292 18.69 35.48 -3.48
C PHE A 292 20.22 35.52 -3.58
N THR A 293 20.91 35.12 -2.51
CA THR A 293 22.38 35.01 -2.49
C THR A 293 22.86 33.56 -2.66
N GLU A 294 23.94 33.37 -3.42
CA GLU A 294 24.66 32.10 -3.56
C GLU A 294 25.83 32.00 -2.56
N ARG A 295 25.87 30.93 -1.77
CA ARG A 295 26.97 30.63 -0.85
C ARG A 295 28.19 30.07 -1.58
N LYS A 296 29.36 30.17 -0.93
CA LYS A 296 30.66 29.66 -1.46
C LYS A 296 30.67 28.16 -1.78
N ASP A 297 29.76 27.38 -1.21
CA ASP A 297 29.58 25.94 -1.44
C ASP A 297 28.59 25.61 -2.57
N LYS A 298 28.00 26.62 -3.22
CA LYS A 298 26.96 26.52 -4.26
C LYS A 298 25.56 26.11 -3.74
N THR A 299 25.27 26.36 -2.46
CA THR A 299 23.90 26.44 -1.94
C THR A 299 23.35 27.88 -2.03
N PHE A 300 22.03 28.05 -1.86
CA PHE A 300 21.34 29.36 -1.96
C PHE A 300 20.59 29.67 -0.67
N PHE A 301 20.44 30.95 -0.33
CA PHE A 301 19.65 31.44 0.80
C PHE A 301 19.03 32.81 0.49
N LEU A 302 18.18 33.30 1.39
CA LEU A 302 17.58 34.64 1.29
C LEU A 302 18.29 35.59 2.26
N GLU A 303 19.21 36.38 1.73
CA GLU A 303 19.91 37.44 2.46
C GLU A 303 18.99 38.64 2.66
N LYS A 304 19.07 39.33 3.80
CA LYS A 304 18.16 40.44 4.10
C LYS A 304 18.61 41.69 3.36
N ASP A 305 17.69 42.32 2.64
CA ASP A 305 17.99 43.58 1.96
C ASP A 305 18.18 44.73 2.96
N THR A 306 18.88 45.79 2.52
CA THR A 306 19.18 46.97 3.34
C THR A 306 18.36 48.20 2.96
N SER A 307 17.60 48.16 1.85
CA SER A 307 16.78 49.29 1.37
C SER A 307 15.30 48.91 1.17
N ASP A 308 14.56 48.93 2.28
CA ASP A 308 13.12 48.61 2.27
C ASP A 308 12.28 49.78 1.71
N HIS A 309 11.55 49.51 0.62
CA HIS A 309 10.73 50.49 -0.11
C HIS A 309 9.24 50.07 -0.20
N ILE A 310 8.82 49.13 0.66
CA ILE A 310 7.52 48.44 0.58
C ILE A 310 6.45 49.22 1.36
N ILE A 311 5.18 48.90 1.08
CA ILE A 311 4.07 49.16 2.01
C ILE A 311 3.29 47.86 2.17
N GLU A 312 3.10 47.43 3.42
CA GLU A 312 2.57 46.10 3.77
C GLU A 312 1.48 46.11 4.85
N GLY A 313 0.78 44.98 4.99
CA GLY A 313 -0.10 44.69 6.11
C GLY A 313 -0.50 43.22 6.16
N GLY A 314 -0.78 42.70 7.35
CA GLY A 314 -1.18 41.31 7.56
C GLY A 314 -2.10 41.17 8.77
N VAL A 315 -3.20 40.42 8.64
CA VAL A 315 -4.14 40.18 9.74
C VAL A 315 -4.94 38.89 9.54
N ARG A 316 -5.52 38.35 10.61
CA ARG A 316 -6.55 37.31 10.51
C ARG A 316 -7.93 37.93 10.22
N GLN A 317 -8.52 37.57 9.08
CA GLN A 317 -9.84 38.04 8.62
C GLN A 317 -10.84 36.89 8.64
N GLY A 318 -11.31 36.54 9.85
CA GLY A 318 -12.26 35.44 10.09
C GLY A 318 -11.57 34.08 10.00
N ASP A 319 -12.08 33.22 9.11
CA ASP A 319 -11.53 31.88 8.83
C ASP A 319 -10.37 31.88 7.82
N PHE A 320 -9.66 33.01 7.66
CA PHE A 320 -8.46 33.11 6.81
C PHE A 320 -7.44 34.09 7.40
N TYR A 321 -6.18 33.88 7.05
CA TYR A 321 -5.09 34.86 7.17
C TYR A 321 -5.02 35.66 5.87
N THR A 322 -4.94 36.98 5.97
CA THR A 322 -4.88 37.88 4.82
C THR A 322 -3.67 38.80 4.93
N TYR A 323 -3.02 39.01 3.79
CA TYR A 323 -1.80 39.79 3.63
C TYR A 323 -1.97 40.72 2.43
N GLU A 324 -1.43 41.93 2.50
CA GLU A 324 -1.40 42.90 1.42
C GLU A 324 -0.01 43.50 1.29
N ILE A 325 0.45 43.71 0.05
CA ILE A 325 1.81 44.13 -0.29
C ILE A 325 1.75 45.12 -1.45
N SER A 326 2.52 46.20 -1.38
CA SER A 326 2.74 47.12 -2.49
C SER A 326 4.23 47.22 -2.83
N PHE A 327 4.56 46.95 -4.08
CA PHE A 327 5.91 47.10 -4.63
C PHE A 327 5.94 48.35 -5.51
N PRO A 328 6.98 49.20 -5.42
CA PRO A 328 7.22 50.22 -6.45
C PRO A 328 7.52 49.55 -7.80
N LEU A 329 7.13 50.19 -8.90
CA LEU A 329 7.49 49.73 -10.25
C LEU A 329 8.97 50.02 -10.58
N ASP A 330 9.58 50.95 -9.84
CA ASP A 330 10.98 51.33 -9.91
C ASP A 330 11.42 51.78 -8.51
N SER A 331 12.10 50.91 -7.75
CA SER A 331 12.61 51.22 -6.41
C SER A 331 13.87 52.09 -6.43
N GLY A 332 14.66 51.97 -7.50
CA GLY A 332 15.92 52.69 -7.67
C GLY A 332 17.17 51.91 -7.24
N ASP A 333 17.02 50.68 -6.71
CA ASP A 333 18.13 49.75 -6.59
C ASP A 333 18.24 48.90 -7.87
N GLU A 334 19.38 48.99 -8.56
CA GLU A 334 19.65 48.22 -9.79
C GLU A 334 20.45 46.92 -9.53
N SER A 335 20.74 46.60 -8.27
CA SER A 335 21.55 45.46 -7.84
C SER A 335 20.70 44.22 -7.59
N ASP A 336 19.72 44.37 -6.68
CA ASP A 336 19.07 43.24 -6.01
C ASP A 336 17.55 43.17 -6.28
N ASP A 337 16.93 44.33 -6.56
CA ASP A 337 15.50 44.50 -6.76
C ASP A 337 15.09 44.41 -8.26
N ILE A 338 13.80 44.23 -8.56
CA ILE A 338 13.34 44.03 -9.96
C ILE A 338 12.46 45.17 -10.44
N LYS A 339 12.95 45.90 -11.45
CA LYS A 339 12.19 46.92 -12.20
C LYS A 339 10.98 46.30 -12.92
N LEU A 340 9.77 46.75 -12.59
CA LEU A 340 8.50 46.24 -13.11
C LEU A 340 7.88 47.21 -14.14
N GLU A 341 7.87 46.82 -15.41
CA GLU A 341 7.43 47.66 -16.52
C GLU A 341 5.97 47.38 -16.91
N ASN A 342 5.17 48.44 -17.06
CA ASN A 342 3.77 48.34 -17.50
C ASN A 342 3.66 47.66 -18.88
N GLY A 343 2.94 46.54 -18.95
CA GLY A 343 2.75 45.73 -20.16
C GLY A 343 3.77 44.61 -20.38
N ARG A 344 4.82 44.51 -19.55
CA ARG A 344 5.84 43.45 -19.63
C ARG A 344 5.46 42.22 -18.80
N ALA A 345 5.93 41.05 -19.25
CA ALA A 345 5.72 39.76 -18.58
C ALA A 345 6.81 39.50 -17.52
N TYR A 346 6.38 39.00 -16.36
CA TYR A 346 7.23 38.60 -15.23
C TYR A 346 6.78 37.22 -14.72
N ASN A 347 7.61 36.55 -13.93
CA ASN A 347 7.23 35.30 -13.26
C ASN A 347 7.42 35.47 -11.75
N MET A 348 6.42 35.01 -10.99
CA MET A 348 6.34 35.11 -9.55
C MET A 348 6.32 33.71 -8.94
N MET A 349 6.86 33.55 -7.75
CA MET A 349 6.75 32.33 -6.96
C MET A 349 6.23 32.68 -5.58
N ILE A 350 5.06 32.13 -5.22
CA ILE A 350 4.46 32.27 -3.89
C ILE A 350 4.74 31.00 -3.11
N THR A 351 5.21 31.16 -1.89
CA THR A 351 5.45 30.08 -0.92
C THR A 351 4.59 30.33 0.30
N VAL A 352 4.05 29.27 0.90
CA VAL A 352 3.28 29.34 2.15
C VAL A 352 3.77 28.28 3.14
N GLY A 353 3.93 28.65 4.40
CA GLY A 353 4.36 27.77 5.50
C GLY A 353 3.35 27.73 6.65
N ASN A 354 3.41 26.68 7.47
CA ASN A 354 2.53 26.51 8.66
C ASN A 354 3.27 26.59 10.02
N THR A 355 4.60 26.75 10.01
CA THR A 355 5.43 27.00 11.19
C THR A 355 5.65 28.50 11.42
N LEU A 356 6.00 28.89 12.65
CA LEU A 356 6.46 30.25 12.97
C LEU A 356 7.92 30.46 12.53
N GLU A 357 8.78 29.47 12.78
CA GLU A 357 10.19 29.48 12.35
C GLU A 357 10.36 28.82 10.97
N HIS A 358 11.32 29.32 10.19
CA HIS A 358 11.57 28.91 8.80
C HIS A 358 12.70 27.87 8.70
N PHE A 359 12.37 26.62 8.35
CA PHE A 359 13.31 25.48 8.42
C PHE A 359 13.65 24.78 7.10
N GLY A 360 13.00 25.10 5.97
CA GLY A 360 13.24 24.42 4.69
C GLY A 360 14.18 25.15 3.74
N ILE A 361 13.71 25.50 2.53
CA ILE A 361 14.60 25.92 1.41
C ILE A 361 15.39 27.21 1.71
N PHE A 362 14.77 28.15 2.42
CA PHE A 362 15.23 29.54 2.53
C PHE A 362 15.64 29.90 3.97
N THR A 363 16.75 29.36 4.49
CA THR A 363 17.21 29.73 5.85
C THR A 363 17.48 31.23 5.95
N LEU A 364 16.78 31.92 6.86
CA LEU A 364 16.64 33.38 6.89
C LEU A 364 17.79 34.16 7.56
N SER A 365 18.87 33.50 8.00
CA SER A 365 20.04 34.20 8.59
C SER A 365 21.39 33.51 8.33
N ASP A 366 22.45 34.30 8.35
CA ASP A 366 23.85 33.83 8.22
C ASP A 366 24.36 33.13 9.50
N ASP A 367 23.63 33.21 10.62
CA ASP A 367 23.91 32.40 11.82
C ASP A 367 23.78 30.90 11.54
N HIS A 368 23.05 30.52 10.49
CA HIS A 368 22.87 29.15 10.01
C HIS A 368 23.92 28.71 8.97
N LYS A 369 24.99 29.48 8.74
CA LYS A 369 26.09 29.17 7.80
C LYS A 369 26.83 27.86 8.10
N ASP A 370 26.96 27.50 9.38
CA ASP A 370 27.69 26.32 9.85
C ASP A 370 26.78 25.08 9.95
N HIS A 371 25.50 25.20 9.59
CA HIS A 371 24.58 24.07 9.54
C HIS A 371 24.78 23.28 8.23
N ASP A 372 25.34 22.09 8.36
CA ASP A 372 25.53 21.15 7.27
C ASP A 372 24.17 20.52 6.91
N HIS A 373 23.61 20.86 5.75
CA HIS A 373 22.35 20.33 5.24
C HIS A 373 22.35 18.77 5.17
N SER A 374 23.52 18.13 5.00
CA SER A 374 23.66 16.66 5.01
C SER A 374 23.67 16.07 6.43
N LYS A 375 24.07 16.84 7.44
CA LYS A 375 23.91 16.53 8.87
C LYS A 375 22.48 16.72 9.35
N ASN A 376 21.78 17.79 8.94
CA ASN A 376 20.37 17.95 9.33
C ASN A 376 19.51 16.78 8.82
N ASN A 377 19.81 16.22 7.63
CA ASN A 377 19.21 14.96 7.15
C ASN A 377 19.55 13.69 7.99
N LYS A 378 20.42 13.79 9.01
CA LYS A 378 20.79 12.71 9.95
C LYS A 378 20.40 13.01 11.41
N GLU A 379 20.51 14.26 11.84
CA GLU A 379 20.24 14.69 13.22
C GLU A 379 18.77 15.13 13.38
N PHE A 380 18.19 15.78 12.36
CA PHE A 380 16.75 16.01 12.22
C PHE A 380 16.14 14.97 11.26
N VAL A 381 16.03 13.73 11.76
CA VAL A 381 15.57 12.53 11.01
C VAL A 381 14.20 12.68 10.32
N ASN A 382 13.41 13.69 10.69
CA ASN A 382 12.09 13.96 10.14
C ASN A 382 11.96 15.36 9.47
N VAL A 383 12.68 15.62 8.39
CA VAL A 383 12.17 16.54 7.33
C VAL A 383 11.17 15.78 6.44
N TYR A 384 10.17 15.16 7.09
CA TYR A 384 8.98 14.62 6.43
C TYR A 384 7.95 15.74 6.42
N ALA A 385 7.74 16.33 5.23
CA ALA A 385 7.21 17.68 5.06
C ALA A 385 8.08 18.75 5.74
N SER A 386 8.85 19.49 4.92
CA SER A 386 8.79 20.93 5.12
C SER A 386 7.32 21.32 4.84
N PRO A 387 6.65 22.09 5.72
CA PRO A 387 5.26 22.50 5.48
C PRO A 387 5.14 23.51 4.34
N GLU A 388 6.27 24.08 3.91
CA GLU A 388 6.42 24.90 2.70
C GLU A 388 5.76 24.22 1.50
N THR A 389 4.79 24.88 0.88
CA THR A 389 4.33 24.52 -0.46
C THR A 389 4.50 25.70 -1.41
N THR A 390 5.02 25.41 -2.61
CA THR A 390 5.45 26.39 -3.60
C THR A 390 4.50 26.42 -4.79
N LEU A 391 3.97 27.60 -5.10
CA LEU A 391 3.20 27.92 -6.28
C LEU A 391 4.07 28.78 -7.21
N ARG A 392 4.14 28.45 -8.50
CA ARG A 392 4.79 29.30 -9.52
C ARG A 392 3.74 29.86 -10.48
N ILE A 393 3.92 31.13 -10.85
CA ILE A 393 3.00 31.97 -11.61
C ILE A 393 3.78 32.55 -12.78
N GLY A 394 3.26 32.46 -14.01
CA GLY A 394 3.84 33.10 -15.19
C GLY A 394 4.32 32.12 -16.26
N ASP A 395 3.48 31.88 -17.27
CA ASP A 395 3.90 31.43 -18.61
C ASP A 395 3.69 32.59 -19.62
N LEU A 396 3.79 32.34 -20.92
CA LEU A 396 3.65 33.37 -21.97
C LEU A 396 2.26 34.06 -21.96
N PRO A 397 2.15 35.39 -21.82
CA PRO A 397 0.87 36.07 -21.95
C PRO A 397 0.44 36.15 -23.42
N GLU A 398 -0.83 35.85 -23.71
CA GLU A 398 -1.40 36.04 -25.05
C GLU A 398 -1.45 37.52 -25.46
N LYS A 399 -1.71 38.39 -24.48
CA LYS A 399 -1.93 39.84 -24.66
C LYS A 399 -1.33 40.64 -23.50
N ASP A 400 -0.98 41.89 -23.79
CA ASP A 400 -0.57 42.87 -22.78
C ASP A 400 -1.77 43.42 -21.99
N ILE A 401 -1.50 44.34 -21.05
CA ILE A 401 -2.52 44.99 -20.22
C ILE A 401 -3.51 45.88 -21.01
N PHE A 402 -3.28 46.10 -22.30
CA PHE A 402 -4.11 46.88 -23.22
C PHE A 402 -4.83 46.02 -24.27
N GLY A 403 -4.57 44.70 -24.30
CA GLY A 403 -5.17 43.75 -25.23
C GLY A 403 -4.40 43.53 -26.54
N ASN A 404 -3.21 44.10 -26.70
CA ASN A 404 -2.34 43.86 -27.87
C ASN A 404 -1.66 42.48 -27.76
N PRO A 405 -1.50 41.70 -28.85
CA PRO A 405 -0.78 40.42 -28.80
C PRO A 405 0.67 40.59 -28.32
N VAL A 406 1.16 39.69 -27.46
CA VAL A 406 2.56 39.69 -27.01
C VAL A 406 3.32 38.54 -27.69
N ALA A 407 4.44 38.87 -28.34
CA ALA A 407 5.26 37.89 -29.04
C ALA A 407 6.07 37.00 -28.05
N PRO A 408 6.04 35.65 -28.18
CA PRO A 408 6.82 34.76 -27.31
C PRO A 408 8.35 34.93 -27.43
N VAL A 409 8.99 35.47 -26.39
CA VAL A 409 10.46 35.60 -26.30
C VAL A 409 11.09 34.28 -25.81
N LEU A 410 11.15 33.31 -26.72
CA LEU A 410 11.65 31.95 -26.44
C LEU A 410 13.18 31.85 -26.54
N ALA A 411 13.88 32.39 -25.54
CA ALA A 411 15.33 32.29 -25.42
C ALA A 411 15.78 30.97 -24.75
N GLY A 412 16.61 30.17 -25.44
CA GLY A 412 17.14 28.90 -24.92
C GLY A 412 18.50 29.03 -24.25
N PHE A 413 18.67 28.38 -23.10
CA PHE A 413 19.95 28.28 -22.37
C PHE A 413 20.45 26.84 -22.28
N THR A 414 21.75 26.61 -22.48
CA THR A 414 22.41 25.33 -22.21
C THR A 414 23.11 25.36 -20.85
N SER A 415 22.58 24.62 -19.86
CA SER A 415 23.28 24.40 -18.59
C SER A 415 24.59 23.62 -18.81
N GLY A 416 25.70 24.10 -18.24
CA GLY A 416 26.98 23.42 -18.31
C GLY A 416 27.04 22.17 -17.42
N PHE A 417 26.58 21.02 -17.93
CA PHE A 417 26.77 19.73 -17.26
C PHE A 417 28.23 19.29 -17.35
N ASP A 418 28.98 19.49 -16.27
CA ASP A 418 30.37 19.05 -16.11
C ASP A 418 30.43 17.68 -15.43
N LYS A 419 30.60 16.63 -16.24
CA LYS A 419 30.68 15.23 -15.82
C LYS A 419 31.86 14.89 -14.90
N ASP A 420 32.88 15.75 -14.81
CA ASP A 420 34.14 15.43 -14.13
C ASP A 420 34.24 16.07 -12.73
N LYS A 421 33.19 16.77 -12.27
CA LYS A 421 33.12 17.39 -10.93
C LYS A 421 32.41 16.51 -9.89
N SER A 422 33.15 16.14 -8.84
CA SER A 422 32.72 15.22 -7.76
C SER A 422 31.47 15.64 -6.98
N ASN A 423 31.19 16.94 -6.85
CA ASN A 423 30.17 17.43 -5.92
C ASN A 423 28.72 17.35 -6.48
N THR A 424 28.52 16.69 -7.63
CA THR A 424 27.20 16.44 -8.23
C THR A 424 26.53 15.17 -7.65
N HIS A 425 26.61 14.97 -6.33
CA HIS A 425 26.19 13.73 -5.65
C HIS A 425 24.67 13.57 -5.49
N PHE A 426 24.00 13.06 -6.52
CA PHE A 426 22.63 12.55 -6.41
C PHE A 426 22.60 11.15 -5.78
N HIS A 427 22.38 11.09 -4.46
CA HIS A 427 22.01 9.84 -3.80
C HIS A 427 20.50 9.57 -3.91
N PHE A 428 20.14 8.79 -4.92
CA PHE A 428 18.88 8.03 -4.94
C PHE A 428 18.73 7.28 -3.60
N ALA A 429 17.53 7.26 -3.05
CA ALA A 429 17.15 6.16 -2.17
C ALA A 429 16.70 5.04 -3.11
N ASP A 430 17.58 4.10 -3.43
CA ASP A 430 17.38 3.15 -4.52
C ASP A 430 16.16 2.24 -4.33
N PHE A 431 15.05 2.64 -4.94
CA PHE A 431 14.23 1.70 -5.70
C PHE A 431 14.75 1.66 -7.14
N HIS A 432 15.84 0.92 -7.31
CA HIS A 432 16.39 0.58 -8.61
C HIS A 432 15.31 -0.15 -9.42
N VAL A 433 14.88 0.41 -10.56
CA VAL A 433 14.00 -0.30 -11.52
C VAL A 433 14.72 -1.50 -12.16
N LYS A 434 16.02 -1.67 -11.93
CA LYS A 434 16.76 -2.93 -12.17
C LYS A 434 16.28 -4.07 -11.26
N ASP A 435 15.73 -3.78 -10.09
CA ASP A 435 15.37 -4.79 -9.10
C ASP A 435 13.97 -5.37 -9.27
N PHE A 436 13.13 -4.78 -10.12
CA PHE A 436 11.92 -5.47 -10.59
C PHE A 436 12.28 -6.63 -11.55
N PRO A 437 13.08 -6.42 -12.62
CA PRO A 437 13.73 -7.50 -13.34
C PRO A 437 14.55 -8.43 -12.44
N ALA A 438 15.31 -7.92 -11.46
CA ALA A 438 16.09 -8.78 -10.57
C ALA A 438 15.21 -9.66 -9.67
N ARG A 439 14.13 -9.15 -9.06
CA ARG A 439 13.21 -9.95 -8.22
C ARG A 439 12.33 -10.88 -9.04
N ALA A 440 11.84 -10.45 -10.21
CA ALA A 440 11.10 -11.33 -11.12
C ALA A 440 12.01 -12.44 -11.69
N SER A 441 13.26 -12.12 -12.03
CA SER A 441 14.24 -13.13 -12.45
C SER A 441 14.69 -14.01 -11.29
N LEU A 442 14.87 -13.47 -10.08
CA LEU A 442 15.24 -14.22 -8.89
C LEU A 442 14.10 -15.15 -8.43
N SER A 443 12.84 -14.72 -8.45
CA SER A 443 11.69 -15.60 -8.19
C SER A 443 11.58 -16.69 -9.27
N LEU A 444 11.88 -16.38 -10.54
CA LEU A 444 11.99 -17.38 -11.61
C LEU A 444 13.15 -18.36 -11.40
N TYR A 445 14.35 -17.90 -11.06
CA TYR A 445 15.52 -18.74 -10.77
C TYR A 445 15.31 -19.60 -9.50
N ILE A 446 14.69 -19.05 -8.46
CA ILE A 446 14.25 -19.78 -7.27
C ILE A 446 13.19 -20.81 -7.66
N GLY A 447 12.20 -20.45 -8.48
CA GLY A 447 11.17 -21.34 -9.00
C GLY A 447 11.76 -22.53 -9.76
N ILE A 448 12.65 -22.28 -10.73
CA ILE A 448 13.38 -23.31 -11.48
C ILE A 448 14.22 -24.19 -10.55
N SER A 449 14.90 -23.60 -9.57
CA SER A 449 15.70 -24.33 -8.57
C SER A 449 14.82 -25.19 -7.65
N VAL A 450 13.65 -24.72 -7.26
CA VAL A 450 12.66 -25.46 -6.44
C VAL A 450 11.98 -26.56 -7.24
N VAL A 451 11.76 -26.39 -8.56
CA VAL A 451 11.36 -27.46 -9.47
C VAL A 451 12.45 -28.54 -9.52
N ALA A 452 13.71 -28.17 -9.75
CA ALA A 452 14.83 -29.09 -9.82
C ALA A 452 15.04 -29.86 -8.50
N LEU A 453 15.08 -29.16 -7.36
CA LEU A 453 15.13 -29.75 -6.02
C LEU A 453 13.89 -30.61 -5.73
N GLY A 454 12.72 -30.20 -6.20
CA GLY A 454 11.46 -30.94 -6.06
C GLY A 454 11.43 -32.27 -6.81
N ILE A 455 12.10 -32.33 -7.97
CA ILE A 455 12.33 -33.53 -8.78
C ILE A 455 13.44 -34.39 -8.16
N LEU A 456 14.57 -33.80 -7.75
CA LEU A 456 15.66 -34.53 -7.07
C LEU A 456 15.18 -35.19 -5.76
N ALA A 457 14.38 -34.47 -4.96
CA ALA A 457 13.75 -35.01 -3.76
C ALA A 457 12.77 -36.16 -4.06
N MET A 458 12.03 -36.07 -5.18
CA MET A 458 11.17 -37.16 -5.66
C MET A 458 12.00 -38.39 -6.07
N LEU A 459 13.06 -38.21 -6.86
CA LEU A 459 13.97 -39.29 -7.27
C LEU A 459 14.66 -39.96 -6.06
N ALA A 460 15.18 -39.17 -5.13
CA ALA A 460 15.77 -39.66 -3.88
C ALA A 460 14.74 -40.42 -3.03
N MET A 461 13.48 -39.95 -2.99
CA MET A 461 12.39 -40.65 -2.31
C MET A 461 12.06 -42.00 -2.96
N LEU A 462 12.01 -42.09 -4.30
CA LEU A 462 11.80 -43.35 -5.03
C LEU A 462 12.94 -44.36 -4.73
N VAL A 463 14.21 -43.89 -4.77
CA VAL A 463 15.38 -44.72 -4.41
C VAL A 463 15.33 -45.18 -2.95
N ASN A 464 14.92 -44.31 -2.02
CA ASN A 464 14.84 -44.63 -0.59
C ASN A 464 13.65 -45.54 -0.24
N LEU A 465 12.56 -45.50 -1.01
CA LEU A 465 11.46 -46.48 -0.94
C LEU A 465 11.89 -47.87 -1.46
N ARG A 466 12.83 -47.94 -2.41
CA ARG A 466 13.43 -49.19 -2.89
C ARG A 466 14.43 -49.79 -1.90
N LYS A 467 15.31 -48.96 -1.31
CA LYS A 467 16.35 -49.41 -0.36
C LYS A 467 15.76 -49.84 0.98
N ASN A 468 14.86 -49.04 1.56
CA ASN A 468 14.25 -49.31 2.86
C ASN A 468 12.88 -49.95 2.67
N GLY A 469 12.83 -51.28 2.71
CA GLY A 469 11.58 -52.05 2.74
C GLY A 469 10.69 -51.68 3.93
N LYS A 470 9.42 -52.14 3.89
CA LYS A 470 8.32 -51.75 4.79
C LYS A 470 8.71 -51.79 6.28
N GLN A 471 9.16 -50.65 6.80
CA GLN A 471 9.60 -50.49 8.18
C GLN A 471 8.38 -50.55 9.10
N LYS A 472 8.37 -51.45 10.09
CA LYS A 472 7.52 -51.25 11.27
C LYS A 472 7.89 -49.90 11.87
N VAL A 473 6.93 -48.98 11.99
CA VAL A 473 7.19 -47.65 12.56
C VAL A 473 7.65 -47.84 13.99
N GLY A 474 8.94 -47.61 14.23
CA GLY A 474 9.52 -47.65 15.57
C GLY A 474 8.79 -46.68 16.49
N ARG A 475 8.62 -47.07 17.76
CA ARG A 475 8.01 -46.24 18.79
C ARG A 475 8.71 -44.87 18.78
N SER A 476 7.98 -43.82 18.43
CA SER A 476 8.58 -42.49 18.26
C SER A 476 9.26 -42.09 19.56
N ASN A 477 10.53 -41.66 19.50
CA ASN A 477 11.24 -41.13 20.65
C ASN A 477 10.57 -39.82 21.08
N THR A 478 9.61 -39.94 22.00
CA THR A 478 8.92 -38.79 22.60
C THR A 478 9.63 -38.36 23.86
N ILE A 479 10.01 -37.08 23.96
CA ILE A 479 10.60 -36.53 25.19
C ILE A 479 9.45 -36.07 26.10
N ASP A 480 9.31 -36.70 27.26
CA ASP A 480 8.36 -36.26 28.29
C ASP A 480 8.85 -34.95 28.92
N LEU A 481 8.04 -33.90 28.93
CA LEU A 481 8.42 -32.59 29.50
C LEU A 481 8.04 -32.48 30.98
N PHE A 482 7.00 -33.17 31.45
CA PHE A 482 6.67 -33.21 32.88
C PHE A 482 7.56 -34.16 33.68
N ARG A 483 8.61 -34.72 33.07
CA ARG A 483 9.83 -35.18 33.78
C ARG A 483 10.51 -34.06 34.56
N TYR A 484 10.28 -32.80 34.18
CA TYR A 484 10.73 -31.63 34.93
C TYR A 484 9.60 -31.15 35.84
N ASP A 485 9.78 -31.34 37.14
CA ASP A 485 8.79 -31.05 38.18
C ASP A 485 8.22 -29.63 38.11
N TRP A 486 9.05 -28.63 37.79
CA TRP A 486 8.61 -27.23 37.71
C TRP A 486 7.63 -26.99 36.56
N LEU A 487 7.82 -27.63 35.39
CA LEU A 487 6.87 -27.58 34.28
C LEU A 487 5.55 -28.25 34.65
N ARG A 488 5.60 -29.39 35.36
CA ARG A 488 4.40 -30.08 35.84
C ARG A 488 3.63 -29.22 36.84
N ARG A 489 4.31 -28.71 37.87
CA ARG A 489 3.73 -27.84 38.92
C ARG A 489 3.14 -26.56 38.35
N PHE A 490 3.76 -25.96 37.33
CA PHE A 490 3.22 -24.80 36.62
C PHE A 490 1.97 -25.16 35.80
N ALA A 491 2.00 -26.26 35.03
CA ALA A 491 0.88 -26.71 34.22
C ALA A 491 -0.35 -27.16 35.03
N THR A 492 -0.16 -27.66 36.27
CA THR A 492 -1.24 -28.00 37.21
C THR A 492 -1.50 -26.92 38.25
N TRP A 493 -0.95 -25.72 38.11
CA TRP A 493 -1.21 -24.62 39.06
C TRP A 493 -2.65 -24.14 38.93
N ARG A 494 -3.36 -23.97 40.06
CA ARG A 494 -4.78 -23.55 40.09
C ARG A 494 -5.08 -22.25 39.30
N HIS A 495 -4.09 -21.37 39.18
CA HIS A 495 -4.19 -20.10 38.45
C HIS A 495 -3.59 -20.14 37.04
N PHE A 496 -3.02 -21.26 36.57
CA PHE A 496 -2.35 -21.40 35.27
C PHE A 496 -3.14 -20.75 34.13
N ARG A 497 -4.44 -21.09 33.99
CA ARG A 497 -5.30 -20.50 32.96
C ARG A 497 -5.65 -19.03 33.23
N THR A 498 -5.93 -18.68 34.49
CA THR A 498 -6.31 -17.32 34.90
C THR A 498 -5.20 -16.30 34.60
N ALA A 499 -3.94 -16.69 34.82
CA ALA A 499 -2.77 -15.84 34.60
C ALA A 499 -2.63 -15.37 33.13
N PHE A 500 -3.03 -16.19 32.16
CA PHE A 500 -3.08 -15.77 30.75
C PHE A 500 -4.41 -15.13 30.36
N ILE A 501 -5.54 -15.64 30.88
CA ILE A 501 -6.89 -15.15 30.52
C ILE A 501 -7.10 -13.68 30.93
N VAL A 502 -6.69 -13.28 32.14
CA VAL A 502 -7.00 -11.94 32.66
C VAL A 502 -6.33 -10.81 31.84
N PRO A 503 -5.02 -10.85 31.54
CA PRO A 503 -4.40 -9.87 30.63
C PRO A 503 -5.07 -9.82 29.25
N THR A 504 -5.41 -10.98 28.67
CA THR A 504 -6.05 -11.01 27.33
C THR A 504 -7.47 -10.41 27.38
N ILE A 505 -8.25 -10.62 28.44
CA ILE A 505 -9.55 -9.96 28.60
C ILE A 505 -9.40 -8.44 28.67
N LEU A 506 -8.42 -7.93 29.44
CA LEU A 506 -8.20 -6.49 29.57
C LEU A 506 -7.80 -5.85 28.24
N VAL A 507 -6.84 -6.44 27.51
CA VAL A 507 -6.42 -5.95 26.19
C VAL A 507 -7.58 -5.96 25.18
N PHE A 508 -8.43 -6.99 25.19
CA PHE A 508 -9.61 -7.02 24.30
C PHE A 508 -10.67 -6.00 24.70
N ALA A 509 -10.88 -5.75 26.00
CA ALA A 509 -11.81 -4.72 26.45
C ALA A 509 -11.36 -3.33 25.99
N VAL A 510 -10.05 -3.04 26.06
CA VAL A 510 -9.45 -1.80 25.52
C VAL A 510 -9.60 -1.72 24.01
N ILE A 511 -9.28 -2.79 23.26
CA ILE A 511 -9.44 -2.85 21.79
C ILE A 511 -10.89 -2.55 21.37
N VAL A 512 -11.87 -3.20 22.00
CA VAL A 512 -13.28 -3.02 21.65
C VAL A 512 -13.79 -1.65 22.07
N LEU A 513 -13.38 -1.13 23.23
CA LEU A 513 -13.76 0.21 23.68
C LEU A 513 -13.21 1.28 22.72
N LEU A 514 -11.90 1.31 22.49
CA LEU A 514 -11.25 2.31 21.64
C LEU A 514 -11.68 2.21 20.18
N GLY A 515 -11.94 1.01 19.66
CA GLY A 515 -12.47 0.89 18.30
C GLY A 515 -13.89 1.47 18.14
N PHE A 516 -14.63 1.73 19.22
CA PHE A 516 -15.88 2.51 19.19
C PHE A 516 -15.70 4.00 19.54
N ILE A 517 -14.77 4.38 20.43
CA ILE A 517 -14.67 5.76 20.97
C ILE A 517 -13.46 6.59 20.50
N ASP A 518 -12.40 5.96 20.00
CA ASP A 518 -11.19 6.62 19.47
C ASP A 518 -11.34 6.87 17.95
N ILE A 519 -10.38 7.58 17.36
CA ILE A 519 -10.35 8.02 15.96
C ILE A 519 -10.71 6.88 14.99
N GLN A 520 -11.62 7.15 14.05
CA GLN A 520 -12.12 6.14 13.10
C GLN A 520 -11.27 6.00 11.83
N ASP A 521 -9.96 6.27 11.90
CA ASP A 521 -8.98 5.90 10.87
C ASP A 521 -8.28 4.59 11.27
N GLY A 522 -8.51 3.52 10.51
CA GLY A 522 -7.92 2.20 10.75
C GLY A 522 -6.39 2.13 10.67
N ARG A 523 -5.70 3.16 10.15
CA ARG A 523 -4.23 3.30 10.15
C ARG A 523 -3.69 3.94 11.42
N LYS A 524 -4.54 4.65 12.19
CA LYS A 524 -4.17 5.34 13.44
C LYS A 524 -4.76 4.65 14.69
N ASN A 525 -5.90 3.96 14.62
CA ASN A 525 -6.57 3.36 15.79
C ASN A 525 -5.91 2.06 16.28
N ILE A 526 -5.78 1.90 17.60
CA ILE A 526 -5.25 0.67 18.23
C ILE A 526 -6.07 -0.56 17.83
N ALA A 527 -7.40 -0.45 17.76
CA ALA A 527 -8.28 -1.60 17.57
C ALA A 527 -8.04 -2.36 16.26
N THR A 528 -7.76 -1.65 15.16
CA THR A 528 -7.41 -2.25 13.87
C THR A 528 -5.97 -2.77 13.86
N ILE A 529 -4.99 -1.95 14.26
CA ILE A 529 -3.56 -2.30 14.21
C ILE A 529 -3.26 -3.49 15.12
N TYR A 530 -3.73 -3.45 16.37
CA TYR A 530 -3.51 -4.55 17.31
C TYR A 530 -4.25 -5.81 16.88
N THR A 531 -5.45 -5.73 16.28
CA THR A 531 -6.19 -6.92 15.85
C THR A 531 -5.57 -7.55 14.59
N TRP A 532 -5.35 -6.75 13.54
CA TRP A 532 -5.08 -7.26 12.19
C TRP A 532 -3.60 -7.24 11.80
N THR A 533 -2.78 -6.35 12.37
CA THR A 533 -1.34 -6.28 12.12
C THR A 533 -0.56 -7.12 13.13
N LEU A 534 -0.76 -6.89 14.43
CA LEU A 534 -0.04 -7.60 15.50
C LEU A 534 -0.68 -8.93 15.87
N TRP A 535 -1.90 -8.92 16.41
CA TRP A 535 -2.48 -10.09 17.08
C TRP A 535 -2.70 -11.25 16.09
N TRP A 536 -3.36 -11.00 14.95
CA TRP A 536 -3.53 -11.98 13.87
C TRP A 536 -2.21 -12.65 13.45
N THR A 537 -1.19 -11.84 13.21
CA THR A 537 0.14 -12.30 12.78
C THR A 537 0.82 -13.16 13.85
N MET A 538 0.88 -12.68 15.10
CA MET A 538 1.47 -13.42 16.22
C MET A 538 0.71 -14.73 16.49
N ILE A 539 -0.60 -14.75 16.25
CA ILE A 539 -1.45 -15.95 16.25
C ILE A 539 -0.89 -17.00 15.27
N ILE A 540 -0.62 -16.63 14.01
CA ILE A 540 -0.14 -17.54 12.97
C ILE A 540 1.23 -18.14 13.31
N PHE A 541 2.21 -17.31 13.67
CA PHE A 541 3.56 -17.76 14.04
C PHE A 541 3.53 -18.72 15.23
N SER A 542 2.74 -18.39 16.26
CA SER A 542 2.71 -19.17 17.50
C SER A 542 2.11 -20.57 17.35
N PHE A 543 1.13 -20.78 16.46
CA PHE A 543 0.42 -22.06 16.35
C PHE A 543 1.28 -23.22 15.85
N ILE A 544 2.40 -22.92 15.18
CA ILE A 544 3.35 -23.93 14.70
C ILE A 544 4.23 -24.41 15.86
N VAL A 545 4.52 -23.49 16.80
CA VAL A 545 5.31 -23.74 18.00
C VAL A 545 4.43 -24.38 19.07
N ILE A 546 3.50 -23.63 19.66
CA ILE A 546 2.74 -24.00 20.88
C ILE A 546 1.32 -24.51 20.61
N GLY A 547 0.92 -24.65 19.34
CA GLY A 547 -0.42 -25.10 18.95
C GLY A 547 -1.54 -24.18 19.41
N ARG A 548 -2.73 -24.75 19.64
CA ARG A 548 -3.95 -24.00 19.99
C ARG A 548 -3.92 -23.34 21.39
N PHE A 549 -2.76 -23.05 21.97
CA PHE A 549 -2.64 -22.48 23.31
C PHE A 549 -3.35 -21.13 23.48
N TRP A 550 -3.44 -20.31 22.42
CA TRP A 550 -4.29 -19.11 22.44
C TRP A 550 -5.77 -19.43 22.74
N CYS A 551 -6.28 -20.61 22.34
CA CYS A 551 -7.63 -21.06 22.70
C CYS A 551 -7.77 -21.46 24.20
N THR A 552 -6.72 -21.32 25.02
CA THR A 552 -6.78 -21.34 26.49
C THR A 552 -6.93 -19.94 27.08
N MET A 553 -6.18 -18.94 26.59
CA MET A 553 -6.27 -17.54 27.05
C MET A 553 -7.39 -16.73 26.39
N CYS A 554 -7.96 -17.24 25.29
CA CYS A 554 -9.02 -16.63 24.50
C CYS A 554 -10.20 -16.10 25.36
N PRO A 555 -10.52 -14.78 25.26
CA PRO A 555 -11.52 -14.16 26.12
C PRO A 555 -12.94 -14.65 25.81
N PHE A 556 -13.29 -14.86 24.54
CA PHE A 556 -14.56 -15.49 24.14
C PHE A 556 -14.80 -16.81 24.90
N ALA A 557 -13.78 -17.66 24.96
CA ALA A 557 -13.85 -18.97 25.61
C ALA A 557 -13.79 -18.90 27.15
N ALA A 558 -13.26 -17.80 27.72
CA ALA A 558 -13.32 -17.52 29.15
C ALA A 558 -14.71 -17.01 29.57
N ILE A 559 -15.31 -16.12 28.78
CA ILE A 559 -16.68 -15.61 29.00
C ILE A 559 -17.71 -16.74 28.81
N GLY A 560 -17.52 -17.62 27.82
CA GLY A 560 -18.32 -18.86 27.70
C GLY A 560 -18.20 -19.79 28.91
N ASP A 561 -16.97 -20.07 29.38
CA ASP A 561 -16.69 -20.84 30.63
C ASP A 561 -17.30 -20.16 31.88
N PHE A 562 -17.59 -18.86 31.85
CA PHE A 562 -18.20 -18.10 32.95
C PHE A 562 -19.73 -18.12 32.87
N VAL A 563 -20.32 -17.79 31.73
CA VAL A 563 -21.77 -17.80 31.50
C VAL A 563 -22.36 -19.19 31.79
N GLN A 564 -21.68 -20.27 31.41
CA GLN A 564 -22.11 -21.65 31.71
C GLN A 564 -22.21 -21.99 33.20
N LYS A 565 -21.63 -21.19 34.11
CA LYS A 565 -21.81 -21.34 35.56
C LYS A 565 -23.08 -20.66 36.09
N ILE A 566 -23.62 -19.70 35.33
CA ILE A 566 -24.80 -18.91 35.70
C ILE A 566 -26.04 -19.52 35.02
N VAL A 567 -25.97 -19.76 33.70
CA VAL A 567 -27.05 -20.35 32.91
C VAL A 567 -26.48 -21.29 31.85
N SER A 568 -26.96 -22.54 31.83
CA SER A 568 -26.78 -23.43 30.67
C SER A 568 -27.91 -24.46 30.58
N PHE A 569 -28.39 -24.68 29.35
CA PHE A 569 -29.30 -25.78 29.01
C PHE A 569 -28.55 -27.09 28.72
N ASN A 570 -27.21 -27.06 28.66
CA ASN A 570 -26.33 -28.22 28.54
C ASN A 570 -26.69 -29.20 27.38
N LYS A 571 -27.29 -28.70 26.29
CA LYS A 571 -27.74 -29.56 25.18
C LYS A 571 -26.53 -30.07 24.37
N ARG A 572 -26.65 -31.26 23.77
CA ARG A 572 -25.66 -31.74 22.81
C ARG A 572 -25.87 -31.07 21.45
N LEU A 573 -24.79 -30.61 20.83
CA LEU A 573 -24.83 -30.06 19.47
C LEU A 573 -25.27 -31.17 18.47
N PRO A 574 -26.22 -30.93 17.56
CA PRO A 574 -26.66 -31.91 16.57
C PRO A 574 -25.50 -32.50 15.76
N GLY A 575 -25.55 -33.81 15.46
CA GLY A 575 -24.45 -34.55 14.85
C GLY A 575 -23.99 -34.00 13.49
N SER A 576 -24.91 -33.45 12.69
CA SER A 576 -24.63 -32.73 11.44
C SER A 576 -23.68 -31.55 11.63
N LEU A 577 -23.81 -30.82 12.73
CA LEU A 577 -23.00 -29.64 13.06
C LEU A 577 -21.67 -29.98 13.75
N GLN A 578 -21.43 -31.23 14.15
CA GLN A 578 -20.19 -31.64 14.82
C GLN A 578 -19.00 -31.83 13.85
N ASN A 579 -18.92 -31.02 12.78
CA ASN A 579 -17.90 -31.12 11.74
C ASN A 579 -16.97 -29.89 11.75
N MET A 580 -15.89 -29.92 10.95
CA MET A 580 -14.90 -28.83 10.85
C MET A 580 -15.13 -27.91 9.64
N GLY A 581 -15.96 -28.34 8.68
CA GLY A 581 -16.32 -27.58 7.50
C GLY A 581 -17.15 -26.34 7.82
N ILE A 582 -17.95 -26.35 8.89
CA ILE A 582 -18.66 -25.15 9.38
C ILE A 582 -17.67 -24.07 9.82
N GLN A 583 -16.59 -24.44 10.51
CA GLN A 583 -15.54 -23.50 10.89
C GLN A 583 -14.78 -22.99 9.66
N ALA A 584 -14.47 -23.87 8.69
CA ALA A 584 -13.80 -23.48 7.45
C ALA A 584 -14.67 -22.53 6.59
N LEU A 585 -15.96 -22.84 6.42
CA LEU A 585 -16.93 -21.97 5.76
C LEU A 585 -17.08 -20.63 6.50
N GLY A 586 -17.17 -20.66 7.83
CA GLY A 586 -17.20 -19.45 8.65
C GLY A 586 -15.95 -18.59 8.46
N PHE A 587 -14.76 -19.19 8.27
CA PHE A 587 -13.54 -18.45 7.96
C PHE A 587 -13.55 -17.87 6.53
N ILE A 588 -13.95 -18.65 5.52
CA ILE A 588 -14.08 -18.19 4.13
C ILE A 588 -15.03 -16.99 4.04
N VAL A 589 -16.18 -17.06 4.73
CA VAL A 589 -17.15 -15.94 4.81
C VAL A 589 -16.56 -14.76 5.61
N LEU A 590 -15.79 -15.01 6.67
CA LEU A 590 -15.14 -13.94 7.44
C LEU A 590 -14.09 -13.19 6.63
N THR A 591 -13.23 -13.87 5.85
CA THR A 591 -12.28 -13.21 4.94
C THR A 591 -13.02 -12.45 3.82
N LEU A 592 -14.09 -13.01 3.26
CA LEU A 592 -14.88 -12.32 2.24
C LEU A 592 -15.48 -11.01 2.79
N LEU A 593 -16.08 -11.06 3.99
CA LEU A 593 -16.61 -9.87 4.67
C LEU A 593 -15.52 -8.89 5.12
N PHE A 594 -14.33 -9.37 5.50
CA PHE A 594 -13.20 -8.53 5.90
C PHE A 594 -12.85 -7.52 4.80
N THR A 595 -12.81 -7.95 3.54
CA THR A 595 -12.55 -7.05 2.41
C THR A 595 -13.79 -6.26 2.01
N LEU A 596 -14.94 -6.91 1.83
CA LEU A 596 -16.17 -6.25 1.36
C LEU A 596 -16.70 -5.15 2.31
N MET A 597 -16.40 -5.26 3.60
CA MET A 597 -16.73 -4.24 4.62
C MET A 597 -15.49 -3.50 5.14
N ALA A 598 -14.33 -3.65 4.48
CA ALA A 598 -13.07 -2.99 4.77
C ALA A 598 -12.70 -2.96 6.28
N PHE A 599 -12.73 -4.10 6.98
CA PHE A 599 -12.52 -4.19 8.43
C PHE A 599 -11.24 -3.47 8.89
N GLN A 600 -10.15 -3.61 8.14
CA GLN A 600 -8.87 -2.95 8.44
C GLN A 600 -8.90 -1.41 8.39
N ARG A 601 -9.84 -0.80 7.65
CA ARG A 601 -10.02 0.65 7.55
C ARG A 601 -10.99 1.21 8.60
N SER A 602 -11.90 0.38 9.15
CA SER A 602 -12.93 0.80 10.11
C SER A 602 -12.78 0.14 11.49
N PRO A 603 -12.35 0.91 12.52
CA PRO A 603 -12.31 0.44 13.91
C PRO A 603 -13.67 0.06 14.47
N PHE A 604 -14.72 0.80 14.11
CA PHE A 604 -16.12 0.49 14.46
C PHE A 604 -16.55 -0.89 13.97
N ILE A 605 -16.27 -1.23 12.70
CA ILE A 605 -16.63 -2.53 12.13
C ILE A 605 -15.80 -3.65 12.78
N THR A 606 -14.49 -3.44 12.97
CA THR A 606 -13.63 -4.39 13.71
C THR A 606 -14.20 -4.72 15.10
N SER A 607 -14.61 -3.70 15.86
CA SER A 607 -15.16 -3.85 17.22
C SER A 607 -16.54 -4.52 17.19
N SER A 608 -17.37 -4.15 16.23
CA SER A 608 -18.69 -4.77 16.00
C SER A 608 -18.58 -6.26 15.70
N VAL A 609 -17.61 -6.67 14.88
CA VAL A 609 -17.35 -8.09 14.55
C VAL A 609 -16.88 -8.86 15.79
N ILE A 610 -16.01 -8.27 16.62
CA ILE A 610 -15.61 -8.87 17.90
C ILE A 610 -16.81 -9.05 18.84
N ILE A 611 -17.70 -8.05 18.94
CA ILE A 611 -18.94 -8.15 19.73
C ILE A 611 -19.89 -9.22 19.18
N VAL A 612 -20.10 -9.30 17.86
CA VAL A 612 -20.96 -10.34 17.24
C VAL A 612 -20.41 -11.75 17.51
N ILE A 613 -19.09 -11.96 17.41
CA ILE A 613 -18.45 -13.24 17.74
C ILE A 613 -18.58 -13.56 19.24
N LEU A 614 -18.50 -12.55 20.11
CA LEU A 614 -18.73 -12.72 21.55
C LEU A 614 -20.17 -13.10 21.87
N LEU A 615 -21.15 -12.40 21.31
CA LEU A 615 -22.59 -12.70 21.46
C LEU A 615 -22.92 -14.10 20.95
N ALA A 616 -22.41 -14.49 19.78
CA ALA A 616 -22.54 -15.85 19.25
C ALA A 616 -21.92 -16.90 20.19
N THR A 617 -20.77 -16.59 20.82
CA THR A 617 -20.15 -17.45 21.82
C THR A 617 -21.01 -17.59 23.07
N VAL A 618 -21.57 -16.49 23.59
CA VAL A 618 -22.46 -16.48 24.76
C VAL A 618 -23.72 -17.32 24.50
N VAL A 619 -24.42 -17.06 23.39
CA VAL A 619 -25.65 -17.80 23.01
C VAL A 619 -25.36 -19.30 22.85
N PHE A 620 -24.28 -19.69 22.17
CA PHE A 620 -23.91 -21.10 22.06
C PHE A 620 -23.50 -21.72 23.40
N SER A 621 -22.91 -20.96 24.32
CA SER A 621 -22.50 -21.46 25.64
C SER A 621 -23.70 -21.67 26.56
N VAL A 622 -24.73 -20.82 26.48
CA VAL A 622 -26.01 -21.04 27.16
C VAL A 622 -26.71 -22.29 26.62
N ILE A 623 -26.80 -22.46 25.30
CA ILE A 623 -27.58 -23.55 24.70
C ILE A 623 -26.87 -24.91 24.80
N TYR A 624 -25.58 -24.99 24.48
CA TYR A 624 -24.87 -26.25 24.24
C TYR A 624 -23.80 -26.57 25.29
N GLU A 625 -23.49 -27.86 25.48
CA GLU A 625 -22.51 -28.31 26.46
C GLU A 625 -21.08 -27.80 26.17
N ARG A 626 -20.38 -27.35 27.22
CA ARG A 626 -18.94 -27.01 27.22
C ARG A 626 -18.56 -26.01 26.11
N ARG A 627 -17.31 -26.06 25.61
CA ARG A 627 -16.82 -25.17 24.54
C ARG A 627 -17.24 -25.63 23.14
N SER A 628 -18.52 -25.98 22.95
CA SER A 628 -19.07 -26.42 21.66
C SER A 628 -18.87 -25.38 20.55
N PHE A 629 -19.02 -24.08 20.87
CA PHE A 629 -18.71 -22.99 19.94
C PHE A 629 -17.26 -23.06 19.42
N CYS A 630 -16.27 -23.14 20.32
CA CYS A 630 -14.85 -23.17 19.97
C CYS A 630 -14.46 -24.40 19.14
N ARG A 631 -15.16 -25.54 19.31
CA ARG A 631 -14.88 -26.79 18.59
C ARG A 631 -15.56 -26.90 17.23
N HIS A 632 -16.68 -26.22 17.01
CA HIS A 632 -17.56 -26.47 15.86
C HIS A 632 -18.05 -25.25 15.08
N LEU A 633 -18.06 -24.04 15.66
CA LEU A 633 -18.60 -22.84 15.00
C LEU A 633 -17.62 -21.66 14.89
N CYS A 634 -16.69 -21.51 15.84
CA CYS A 634 -15.71 -20.43 15.84
C CYS A 634 -14.96 -20.37 14.49
N PRO A 635 -15.06 -19.26 13.70
CA PRO A 635 -14.56 -19.19 12.32
C PRO A 635 -13.07 -19.54 12.17
N ILE A 636 -12.21 -18.75 12.83
CA ILE A 636 -10.75 -18.99 12.92
C ILE A 636 -10.41 -20.40 13.46
N GLY A 637 -11.36 -21.07 14.12
CA GLY A 637 -11.17 -22.37 14.76
C GLY A 637 -10.75 -23.50 13.81
N ALA A 638 -11.02 -23.40 12.50
CA ALA A 638 -10.51 -24.33 11.49
C ALA A 638 -9.01 -24.16 11.25
N VAL A 639 -8.58 -22.95 10.87
CA VAL A 639 -7.17 -22.60 10.58
C VAL A 639 -6.28 -22.97 11.77
N ILE A 640 -6.65 -22.49 12.97
CA ILE A 640 -5.92 -22.75 14.23
C ILE A 640 -5.77 -24.26 14.49
N GLY A 641 -6.82 -25.04 14.20
CA GLY A 641 -6.82 -26.49 14.36
C GLY A 641 -5.86 -27.20 13.39
N LEU A 642 -5.99 -26.93 12.09
CA LEU A 642 -5.12 -27.54 11.08
C LEU A 642 -3.65 -27.18 11.31
N TYR A 643 -3.36 -25.93 11.66
CA TYR A 643 -1.98 -25.46 11.88
C TYR A 643 -1.35 -26.17 13.09
N SER A 644 -2.14 -26.39 14.14
CA SER A 644 -1.67 -27.08 15.35
C SER A 644 -1.33 -28.55 15.13
N ALA A 645 -1.80 -29.21 14.06
CA ALA A 645 -1.41 -30.58 13.73
C ALA A 645 0.06 -30.71 13.25
N VAL A 646 0.73 -29.60 12.93
CA VAL A 646 2.19 -29.57 12.70
C VAL A 646 2.99 -29.64 14.00
N THR A 647 2.44 -29.19 15.13
CA THR A 647 3.24 -28.90 16.34
C THR A 647 3.96 -30.13 16.93
N PRO A 648 5.14 -29.90 17.54
CA PRO A 648 5.89 -30.95 18.20
C PRO A 648 5.30 -31.34 19.56
N PHE A 649 4.46 -30.52 20.19
CA PHE A 649 3.83 -30.86 21.47
C PHE A 649 2.63 -31.79 21.30
N GLU A 650 2.46 -32.77 22.18
CA GLU A 650 1.20 -33.53 22.33
C GLU A 650 0.87 -33.77 23.81
N ILE A 651 -0.42 -34.02 24.11
CA ILE A 651 -0.83 -34.59 25.40
C ILE A 651 -1.19 -36.05 25.18
N SER A 652 -0.38 -36.96 25.73
CA SER A 652 -0.58 -38.41 25.62
C SER A 652 -0.19 -39.14 26.91
N PRO A 653 -0.68 -40.38 27.13
CA PRO A 653 -0.36 -41.12 28.34
C PRO A 653 1.12 -41.51 28.40
N CYS A 654 1.76 -41.38 29.57
CA CYS A 654 3.13 -41.85 29.78
C CYS A 654 3.20 -43.37 29.53
N ASP A 655 2.25 -44.10 30.11
CA ASP A 655 2.06 -45.54 29.93
C ASP A 655 0.64 -45.82 29.40
N GLN A 656 0.56 -46.42 28.21
CA GLN A 656 -0.72 -46.75 27.56
C GLN A 656 -1.48 -47.88 28.28
N GLY A 657 -0.77 -48.83 28.91
CA GLY A 657 -1.37 -49.92 29.68
C GLY A 657 -2.01 -49.38 30.96
N LYS A 658 -1.28 -48.57 31.74
CA LYS A 658 -1.81 -47.84 32.90
C LYS A 658 -2.95 -46.87 32.54
N CYS A 659 -2.99 -46.40 31.29
CA CYS A 659 -4.14 -45.63 30.80
C CYS A 659 -5.33 -46.55 30.56
N VAL A 660 -5.18 -47.64 29.81
CA VAL A 660 -6.30 -48.54 29.48
C VAL A 660 -6.92 -49.18 30.74
N SER A 661 -6.11 -49.54 31.75
CA SER A 661 -6.58 -50.29 32.93
C SER A 661 -7.44 -49.52 33.94
N HIS A 662 -7.31 -48.20 34.07
CA HIS A 662 -8.09 -47.44 35.08
C HIS A 662 -9.46 -46.97 34.53
N LEU A 663 -10.54 -47.25 35.27
CA LEU A 663 -11.93 -47.08 34.81
C LEU A 663 -12.47 -45.63 34.89
N GLU A 664 -11.92 -44.79 35.77
CA GLU A 664 -12.63 -43.58 36.23
C GLU A 664 -12.75 -42.44 35.18
N LYS A 665 -11.79 -42.36 34.25
CA LYS A 665 -11.76 -41.46 33.06
C LYS A 665 -12.18 -39.99 33.27
N THR A 666 -12.01 -39.45 34.47
CA THR A 666 -12.28 -38.04 34.82
C THR A 666 -11.62 -37.03 33.87
N CYS A 667 -10.43 -37.33 33.34
CA CYS A 667 -9.73 -36.49 32.37
C CYS A 667 -10.49 -36.28 31.04
N GLU A 668 -11.38 -37.19 30.62
CA GLU A 668 -12.27 -36.98 29.47
C GLU A 668 -13.49 -36.10 29.82
N ARG A 669 -13.98 -36.21 31.07
CA ARG A 669 -15.05 -35.35 31.60
C ARG A 669 -14.56 -33.92 31.80
N ALA A 670 -13.32 -33.75 32.30
CA ALA A 670 -12.68 -32.46 32.51
C ALA A 670 -12.28 -31.74 31.21
N CYS A 671 -12.16 -32.44 30.07
CA CYS A 671 -11.80 -31.82 28.81
C CYS A 671 -12.93 -30.90 28.28
N PRO A 672 -12.71 -29.56 28.14
CA PRO A 672 -13.74 -28.64 27.67
C PRO A 672 -13.97 -28.76 26.15
N MET A 673 -12.98 -29.29 25.41
CA MET A 673 -13.03 -29.54 23.97
C MET A 673 -13.52 -30.97 23.62
N LEU A 674 -13.97 -31.75 24.62
CA LEU A 674 -14.40 -33.15 24.51
C LEU A 674 -13.45 -34.04 23.66
N GLU A 675 -12.14 -33.86 23.85
CA GLU A 675 -11.10 -34.77 23.38
C GLU A 675 -10.86 -35.92 24.37
N LYS A 676 -10.30 -37.03 23.87
CA LYS A 676 -10.03 -38.26 24.64
C LYS A 676 -8.53 -38.56 24.69
N PRO A 677 -7.78 -38.11 25.73
CA PRO A 677 -6.32 -38.25 25.80
C PRO A 677 -5.80 -39.69 25.65
N GLN A 678 -6.61 -40.69 26.01
CA GLN A 678 -6.31 -42.13 25.89
C GLN A 678 -5.88 -42.56 24.47
N HIS A 679 -6.29 -41.85 23.42
CA HIS A 679 -6.00 -42.21 22.02
C HIS A 679 -4.89 -41.36 21.38
N GLY A 680 -4.15 -40.59 22.20
CA GLY A 680 -3.37 -39.45 21.71
C GLY A 680 -4.31 -38.32 21.31
N GLY A 681 -4.37 -37.28 22.15
CA GLY A 681 -5.23 -36.12 21.89
C GLY A 681 -4.90 -35.49 20.54
N SER A 682 -5.92 -35.13 19.75
CA SER A 682 -5.66 -34.47 18.47
C SER A 682 -5.33 -33.00 18.70
N ASN A 683 -4.19 -32.53 18.21
CA ASN A 683 -3.83 -31.11 18.28
C ASN A 683 -4.80 -30.23 17.47
N VAL A 684 -5.55 -30.82 16.53
CA VAL A 684 -6.64 -30.14 15.81
C VAL A 684 -7.74 -29.66 16.75
N TYR A 685 -7.97 -30.30 17.90
CA TYR A 685 -9.04 -29.94 18.85
C TYR A 685 -8.56 -29.64 20.27
N CYS A 686 -7.39 -30.14 20.69
CA CYS A 686 -6.80 -29.85 21.99
C CYS A 686 -6.39 -28.37 22.06
N ASN A 687 -6.87 -27.63 23.07
CA ASN A 687 -6.47 -26.23 23.32
C ASN A 687 -5.30 -26.07 24.31
N PHE A 688 -4.64 -27.16 24.71
CA PHE A 688 -3.55 -27.18 25.69
C PHE A 688 -3.89 -26.52 27.05
N CYS A 689 -5.17 -26.58 27.47
CA CYS A 689 -5.62 -25.96 28.73
C CYS A 689 -5.27 -26.72 30.02
N MET A 690 -4.51 -27.82 29.91
CA MET A 690 -4.00 -28.69 30.98
C MET A 690 -5.01 -29.30 31.98
N LYS A 691 -6.31 -28.92 31.95
CA LYS A 691 -7.41 -29.49 32.75
C LYS A 691 -7.43 -31.03 32.83
N CYS A 692 -7.02 -31.72 31.76
CA CYS A 692 -6.99 -33.18 31.72
C CYS A 692 -5.82 -33.80 32.49
N ILE A 693 -4.71 -33.07 32.68
CA ILE A 693 -3.53 -33.51 33.44
C ILE A 693 -3.86 -33.55 34.93
N ASP A 694 -4.37 -32.42 35.43
CA ASP A 694 -4.81 -32.20 36.81
C ASP A 694 -5.93 -33.17 37.22
N ALA A 695 -6.94 -33.35 36.35
CA ALA A 695 -8.03 -34.30 36.56
C ALA A 695 -7.68 -35.78 36.29
N CYS A 696 -6.41 -36.18 36.19
CA CYS A 696 -6.00 -37.56 35.91
C CYS A 696 -5.66 -38.33 37.22
N PRO A 697 -6.51 -39.27 37.68
CA PRO A 697 -6.37 -39.89 39.00
C PRO A 697 -5.19 -40.87 39.06
N SER A 698 -4.77 -41.41 37.91
CA SER A 698 -3.57 -42.22 37.76
C SER A 698 -2.29 -41.40 37.52
N GLY A 699 -2.38 -40.07 37.49
CA GLY A 699 -1.25 -39.15 37.27
C GLY A 699 -0.48 -39.35 35.95
N ASN A 700 -1.08 -40.09 35.00
CA ASN A 700 -0.41 -40.78 33.88
C ASN A 700 -0.51 -40.04 32.53
N LEU A 701 -0.94 -38.78 32.51
CA LEU A 701 -0.90 -37.93 31.31
C LEU A 701 0.27 -36.95 31.38
N SER A 702 0.98 -36.77 30.27
CA SER A 702 2.04 -35.77 30.17
C SER A 702 2.00 -34.98 28.86
N LEU A 703 2.57 -33.79 28.90
CA LEU A 703 2.97 -33.02 27.73
C LEU A 703 4.30 -33.58 27.19
N LYS A 704 4.30 -34.03 25.94
CA LYS A 704 5.49 -34.61 25.31
C LYS A 704 5.87 -33.86 24.04
N LEU A 705 7.18 -33.84 23.73
CA LEU A 705 7.69 -33.52 22.41
C LEU A 705 7.73 -34.77 21.53
N ARG A 706 7.20 -34.65 20.31
CA ARG A 706 7.29 -35.60 19.19
C ARG A 706 7.87 -34.86 17.97
N PRO A 707 8.38 -35.56 16.94
CA PRO A 707 8.76 -34.91 15.68
C PRO A 707 7.56 -34.17 15.07
N ALA A 708 7.78 -32.95 14.58
CA ALA A 708 6.75 -32.11 13.96
C ALA A 708 6.01 -32.84 12.82
N GLY A 709 4.75 -32.47 12.60
CA GLY A 709 3.87 -33.03 11.57
C GLY A 709 3.53 -34.52 11.75
N THR A 710 3.88 -35.14 12.89
CA THR A 710 3.59 -36.57 13.14
C THR A 710 2.09 -36.87 13.25
N GLU A 711 1.22 -35.89 13.45
CA GLU A 711 -0.24 -36.06 13.35
C GLU A 711 -0.72 -36.08 11.88
N LEU A 712 -0.13 -35.25 11.00
CA LEU A 712 -0.47 -35.18 9.58
C LEU A 712 -0.21 -36.49 8.81
N VAL A 713 0.76 -37.29 9.28
CA VAL A 713 1.13 -38.57 8.66
C VAL A 713 0.47 -39.79 9.32
N GLN A 714 -0.37 -39.62 10.35
CA GLN A 714 -1.11 -40.76 10.92
C GLN A 714 -2.18 -41.29 9.95
N PRO A 715 -2.70 -42.52 10.17
CA PRO A 715 -3.85 -43.03 9.45
C PRO A 715 -5.08 -42.12 9.62
N ALA A 716 -5.84 -41.94 8.54
CA ALA A 716 -7.04 -41.13 8.50
C ALA A 716 -8.04 -41.47 9.62
N ARG A 717 -8.23 -40.55 10.59
CA ARG A 717 -9.32 -40.63 11.59
C ARG A 717 -10.68 -40.46 10.88
N ARG A 718 -11.79 -40.89 11.51
CA ARG A 718 -13.17 -40.89 10.97
C ARG A 718 -13.69 -39.54 10.39
N LYS A 719 -12.97 -38.42 10.56
CA LYS A 719 -13.29 -37.09 10.01
C LYS A 719 -12.31 -36.59 8.93
N ALA A 720 -11.43 -37.44 8.40
CA ALA A 720 -10.40 -37.03 7.44
C ALA A 720 -10.92 -36.33 6.16
N PRO A 721 -12.03 -36.74 5.49
CA PRO A 721 -12.46 -36.10 4.25
C PRO A 721 -12.81 -34.61 4.42
N ILE A 722 -13.47 -34.23 5.53
CA ILE A 722 -13.82 -32.84 5.80
C ILE A 722 -12.62 -32.01 6.28
N GLN A 723 -11.61 -32.65 6.87
CA GLN A 723 -10.34 -32.02 7.24
C GLN A 723 -9.45 -31.77 6.00
N ALA A 724 -9.41 -32.73 5.08
CA ALA A 724 -8.77 -32.61 3.76
C ALA A 724 -9.40 -31.47 2.94
N LEU A 725 -10.73 -31.46 2.80
CA LEU A 725 -11.47 -30.38 2.14
C LEU A 725 -11.18 -29.02 2.77
N ALA A 726 -11.27 -28.91 4.11
CA ALA A 726 -10.94 -27.67 4.82
C ALA A 726 -9.49 -27.22 4.56
N SER A 727 -8.51 -28.15 4.52
CA SER A 727 -7.11 -27.79 4.28
C SER A 727 -6.86 -27.21 2.88
N LEU A 728 -7.57 -27.70 1.86
CA LEU A 728 -7.42 -27.23 0.48
C LEU A 728 -8.15 -25.90 0.24
N LEU A 729 -9.35 -25.73 0.82
CA LEU A 729 -10.07 -24.46 0.75
C LEU A 729 -9.33 -23.35 1.51
N LEU A 730 -8.79 -23.65 2.69
CA LEU A 730 -8.03 -22.66 3.47
C LEU A 730 -6.68 -22.30 2.82
N LEU A 731 -6.03 -23.23 2.12
CA LEU A 731 -4.92 -22.89 1.21
C LEU A 731 -5.37 -21.89 0.13
N GLY A 732 -6.57 -22.07 -0.43
CA GLY A 732 -7.16 -21.14 -1.40
C GLY A 732 -7.46 -19.75 -0.79
N VAL A 733 -7.93 -19.69 0.46
CA VAL A 733 -8.13 -18.41 1.18
C VAL A 733 -6.81 -17.65 1.34
N ILE A 734 -5.74 -18.32 1.74
CA ILE A 734 -4.43 -17.67 1.91
C ILE A 734 -3.87 -17.20 0.55
N ILE A 735 -4.09 -17.99 -0.52
CA ILE A 735 -3.69 -17.60 -1.88
C ILE A 735 -4.44 -16.34 -2.33
N VAL A 736 -5.76 -16.23 -2.12
CA VAL A 736 -6.49 -15.00 -2.47
C VAL A 736 -6.12 -13.82 -1.57
N GLU A 737 -5.93 -14.03 -0.25
CA GLU A 737 -5.42 -12.98 0.66
C GLU A 737 -4.05 -12.44 0.21
N THR A 738 -3.21 -13.29 -0.41
CA THR A 738 -1.92 -12.87 -0.98
C THR A 738 -2.10 -12.16 -2.33
N ILE A 739 -2.83 -12.74 -3.29
CA ILE A 739 -3.02 -12.14 -4.63
C ILE A 739 -3.76 -10.80 -4.52
N ALA A 740 -4.71 -10.64 -3.59
CA ALA A 740 -5.46 -9.39 -3.38
C ALA A 740 -4.61 -8.23 -2.86
N MET A 741 -3.33 -8.44 -2.55
CA MET A 741 -2.36 -7.42 -2.18
C MET A 741 -1.25 -7.24 -3.23
N THR A 742 -1.35 -7.86 -4.42
CA THR A 742 -0.37 -7.70 -5.52
C THR A 742 -0.95 -7.03 -6.76
N SER A 743 -0.09 -6.54 -7.65
CA SER A 743 -0.48 -5.92 -8.92
C SER A 743 -1.33 -6.82 -9.83
N ALA A 744 -1.35 -8.15 -9.60
CA ALA A 744 -2.21 -9.07 -10.34
C ALA A 744 -3.70 -8.97 -9.96
N TRP A 745 -4.07 -8.35 -8.83
CA TRP A 745 -5.46 -8.33 -8.36
C TRP A 745 -6.42 -7.60 -9.31
N VAL A 746 -6.09 -6.36 -9.69
CA VAL A 746 -6.98 -5.52 -10.48
C VAL A 746 -7.14 -6.03 -11.92
N PRO A 747 -6.07 -6.42 -12.65
CA PRO A 747 -6.22 -7.07 -13.96
C PRO A 747 -7.09 -8.33 -13.92
N LEU A 748 -6.95 -9.16 -12.88
CA LEU A 748 -7.77 -10.37 -12.69
C LEU A 748 -9.26 -10.04 -12.43
N LYS A 749 -9.52 -9.04 -11.58
CA LYS A 749 -10.88 -8.54 -11.29
C LYS A 749 -11.55 -7.93 -12.52
N ASN A 750 -10.83 -7.11 -13.28
CA ASN A 750 -11.36 -6.45 -14.46
C ASN A 750 -11.61 -7.48 -15.58
N THR A 751 -10.70 -8.43 -15.79
CA THR A 751 -10.92 -9.58 -16.70
C THR A 751 -12.22 -10.33 -16.38
N VAL A 752 -12.56 -10.53 -15.09
CA VAL A 752 -13.81 -11.17 -14.68
C VAL A 752 -15.04 -10.26 -14.87
N SER A 753 -14.91 -8.94 -14.63
CA SER A 753 -15.96 -7.96 -14.96
C SER A 753 -16.33 -8.02 -16.44
N ASP A 754 -15.33 -8.02 -17.32
CA ASP A 754 -15.50 -7.93 -18.77
C ASP A 754 -16.10 -9.22 -19.35
N LEU A 755 -15.61 -10.38 -18.89
CA LEU A 755 -16.17 -11.71 -19.22
C LEU A 755 -17.63 -11.89 -18.79
N LEU A 756 -18.13 -11.06 -17.86
CA LEU A 756 -19.50 -11.07 -17.36
C LEU A 756 -20.35 -9.92 -17.91
N GLY A 757 -19.82 -9.12 -18.84
CA GLY A 757 -20.55 -8.01 -19.47
C GLY A 757 -20.63 -6.74 -18.61
N GLY A 758 -19.58 -6.43 -17.86
CA GLY A 758 -19.53 -5.24 -16.98
C GLY A 758 -20.08 -5.51 -15.58
N ALA A 759 -19.74 -6.66 -14.99
CA ALA A 759 -20.18 -7.00 -13.64
C ALA A 759 -19.59 -6.06 -12.59
N SER A 760 -20.44 -5.60 -11.66
CA SER A 760 -20.06 -4.66 -10.60
C SER A 760 -18.84 -5.14 -9.79
N ASP A 761 -18.04 -4.20 -9.29
CA ASP A 761 -16.77 -4.49 -8.61
C ASP A 761 -16.93 -5.54 -7.50
N THR A 762 -17.99 -5.42 -6.68
CA THR A 762 -18.37 -6.39 -5.65
C THR A 762 -18.65 -7.78 -6.19
N LEU A 763 -19.38 -7.90 -7.31
CA LEU A 763 -19.68 -9.20 -7.92
C LEU A 763 -18.42 -9.84 -8.51
N SER A 764 -17.61 -9.04 -9.20
CA SER A 764 -16.32 -9.44 -9.75
C SER A 764 -15.34 -9.87 -8.64
N TYR A 765 -15.30 -9.16 -7.50
CA TYR A 765 -14.57 -9.56 -6.30
C TYR A 765 -15.02 -10.93 -5.79
N ILE A 766 -16.33 -11.11 -5.57
CA ILE A 766 -16.90 -12.37 -5.04
C ILE A 766 -16.58 -13.56 -5.96
N ILE A 767 -16.62 -13.35 -7.28
CA ILE A 767 -16.36 -14.40 -8.27
C ILE A 767 -14.87 -14.75 -8.32
N VAL A 768 -13.96 -13.77 -8.41
CA VAL A 768 -12.50 -14.02 -8.34
C VAL A 768 -12.15 -14.73 -7.03
N PHE A 769 -12.65 -14.23 -5.90
CA PHE A 769 -12.43 -14.82 -4.59
C PHE A 769 -12.90 -16.28 -4.54
N SER A 770 -14.11 -16.57 -5.00
CA SER A 770 -14.66 -17.93 -5.03
C SER A 770 -13.85 -18.87 -5.92
N VAL A 771 -13.42 -18.42 -7.10
CA VAL A 771 -12.59 -19.21 -8.03
C VAL A 771 -11.23 -19.52 -7.43
N VAL A 772 -10.53 -18.54 -6.85
CA VAL A 772 -9.20 -18.73 -6.24
C VAL A 772 -9.29 -19.60 -4.99
N VAL A 773 -10.32 -19.46 -4.16
CA VAL A 773 -10.54 -20.32 -2.97
C VAL A 773 -10.80 -21.79 -3.36
N LEU A 774 -11.50 -22.04 -4.48
CA LEU A 774 -11.75 -23.40 -4.98
C LEU A 774 -10.56 -24.00 -5.74
N LEU A 775 -9.66 -23.19 -6.29
CA LEU A 775 -8.61 -23.66 -7.21
C LEU A 775 -7.71 -24.76 -6.63
N PRO A 776 -7.17 -24.68 -5.39
CA PRO A 776 -6.30 -25.75 -4.87
C PRO A 776 -7.02 -27.08 -4.65
N LEU A 777 -8.34 -27.03 -4.36
CA LEU A 777 -9.20 -28.20 -4.26
C LEU A 777 -9.43 -28.84 -5.63
N ILE A 778 -9.77 -28.04 -6.64
CA ILE A 778 -9.99 -28.50 -8.03
C ILE A 778 -8.71 -29.15 -8.57
N VAL A 779 -7.56 -28.51 -8.39
CA VAL A 779 -6.26 -29.03 -8.84
C VAL A 779 -5.88 -30.30 -8.07
N PHE A 780 -6.07 -30.37 -6.74
CA PHE A 780 -5.80 -31.60 -5.97
C PHE A 780 -6.68 -32.77 -6.44
N TYR A 781 -7.97 -32.50 -6.68
CA TYR A 781 -8.91 -33.50 -7.15
C TYR A 781 -8.54 -33.98 -8.57
N LEU A 782 -8.13 -33.09 -9.47
CA LEU A 782 -7.63 -33.44 -10.80
C LEU A 782 -6.40 -34.39 -10.73
N PHE A 783 -5.39 -34.05 -9.92
CA PHE A 783 -4.23 -34.94 -9.70
C PHE A 783 -4.63 -36.29 -9.09
N SER A 784 -5.59 -36.30 -8.17
CA SER A 784 -6.12 -37.53 -7.55
C SER A 784 -6.93 -38.39 -8.53
N TRP A 785 -7.65 -37.75 -9.46
CA TRP A 785 -8.44 -38.38 -10.51
C TRP A 785 -7.55 -38.96 -11.62
N LEU A 786 -6.52 -38.24 -12.07
CA LEU A 786 -5.50 -38.76 -12.97
C LEU A 786 -4.77 -39.96 -12.35
N LEU A 787 -4.41 -39.88 -11.07
CA LEU A 787 -3.82 -41.00 -10.33
C LEU A 787 -4.76 -42.20 -10.22
N SER A 788 -6.08 -41.98 -10.06
CA SER A 788 -7.07 -43.07 -10.03
C SER A 788 -7.09 -43.91 -11.31
N PHE A 789 -6.87 -43.28 -12.48
CA PHE A 789 -6.71 -44.00 -13.74
C PHE A 789 -5.36 -44.73 -13.82
N TRP A 790 -4.27 -44.09 -13.37
CA TRP A 790 -2.91 -44.64 -13.52
C TRP A 790 -2.61 -45.81 -12.55
N VAL A 791 -3.23 -45.82 -11.37
CA VAL A 791 -3.15 -46.93 -10.40
C VAL A 791 -4.23 -47.99 -10.66
N GLY A 792 -5.40 -47.57 -11.16
CA GLY A 792 -6.60 -48.39 -11.32
C GLY A 792 -7.66 -48.00 -10.29
N ARG A 793 -8.87 -47.66 -10.76
CA ARG A 793 -9.92 -47.02 -9.94
C ARG A 793 -10.38 -47.85 -8.74
N GLU A 794 -10.33 -49.19 -8.84
CA GLU A 794 -10.66 -50.12 -7.76
C GLU A 794 -9.67 -50.04 -6.59
N LYS A 795 -8.38 -49.80 -6.87
CA LYS A 795 -7.34 -49.62 -5.86
C LYS A 795 -7.29 -48.20 -5.30
N ALA A 796 -7.58 -47.20 -6.14
CA ALA A 796 -7.33 -45.79 -5.83
C ALA A 796 -8.51 -44.91 -6.24
N ASN A 797 -9.53 -44.79 -5.38
CA ASN A 797 -10.59 -43.79 -5.58
C ASN A 797 -10.06 -42.37 -5.26
N ALA A 798 -10.30 -41.40 -6.15
CA ALA A 798 -9.82 -40.03 -6.02
C ALA A 798 -10.20 -39.34 -4.69
N VAL A 799 -11.40 -39.64 -4.14
CA VAL A 799 -11.85 -39.10 -2.85
C VAL A 799 -11.06 -39.70 -1.68
N ASN A 800 -10.66 -40.98 -1.78
CA ASN A 800 -9.82 -41.63 -0.77
C ASN A 800 -8.39 -41.08 -0.81
N VAL A 801 -7.83 -40.87 -2.01
CA VAL A 801 -6.52 -40.22 -2.20
C VAL A 801 -6.54 -38.82 -1.58
N LEU A 802 -7.54 -37.99 -1.92
CA LEU A 802 -7.71 -36.65 -1.36
C LEU A 802 -7.82 -36.67 0.17
N SER A 803 -8.63 -37.59 0.73
CA SER A 803 -8.87 -37.70 2.17
C SER A 803 -7.63 -38.11 2.97
N ASP A 804 -6.70 -38.88 2.38
CA ASP A 804 -5.51 -39.36 3.08
C ASP A 804 -4.25 -38.50 2.82
N PHE A 805 -4.14 -37.86 1.65
CA PHE A 805 -2.96 -37.09 1.25
C PHE A 805 -3.07 -35.57 1.40
N ALA A 806 -4.24 -34.93 1.24
CA ALA A 806 -4.30 -33.45 1.24
C ALA A 806 -3.76 -32.80 2.52
N ILE A 807 -4.00 -33.45 3.67
CA ILE A 807 -3.53 -33.06 5.00
C ILE A 807 -1.99 -33.00 5.08
N VAL A 808 -1.26 -33.72 4.23
CA VAL A 808 0.22 -33.68 4.15
C VAL A 808 0.73 -32.32 3.66
N PHE A 809 -0.08 -31.58 2.88
CA PHE A 809 0.31 -30.31 2.23
C PHE A 809 0.02 -29.07 3.08
N ILE A 810 -0.58 -29.24 4.26
CA ILE A 810 -0.81 -28.17 5.24
C ILE A 810 0.43 -27.28 5.49
N PRO A 811 1.68 -27.80 5.55
CA PRO A 811 2.84 -26.94 5.77
C PRO A 811 3.18 -25.99 4.63
N ILE A 812 2.77 -26.27 3.38
CA ILE A 812 2.91 -25.31 2.27
C ILE A 812 1.98 -24.11 2.47
N GLY A 813 0.72 -24.36 2.85
CA GLY A 813 -0.24 -23.30 3.21
C GLY A 813 0.22 -22.49 4.43
N ILE A 814 0.79 -23.16 5.45
CA ILE A 814 1.40 -22.49 6.59
C ILE A 814 2.59 -21.62 6.15
N SER A 815 3.51 -22.12 5.31
CA SER A 815 4.66 -21.32 4.86
C SER A 815 4.26 -20.13 4.00
N LEU A 816 3.24 -20.26 3.14
CA LEU A 816 2.65 -19.13 2.44
C LEU A 816 2.08 -18.10 3.44
N HIS A 817 1.29 -18.55 4.41
CA HIS A 817 0.65 -17.65 5.37
C HIS A 817 1.65 -16.94 6.29
N LEU A 818 2.76 -17.61 6.64
CA LEU A 818 3.90 -17.01 7.33
C LEU A 818 4.62 -15.97 6.46
N ALA A 819 4.92 -16.30 5.20
CA ALA A 819 5.61 -15.41 4.27
C ALA A 819 4.77 -14.17 3.91
N HIS A 820 3.44 -14.32 3.84
CA HIS A 820 2.51 -13.19 3.74
C HIS A 820 2.60 -12.29 4.98
N ASN A 821 2.40 -12.86 6.19
CA ASN A 821 2.28 -12.03 7.40
C ASN A 821 3.63 -11.54 7.97
N ILE A 822 4.78 -12.09 7.58
CA ILE A 822 6.08 -11.55 8.02
C ILE A 822 6.35 -10.14 7.47
N GLN A 823 5.78 -9.80 6.30
CA GLN A 823 5.80 -8.44 5.77
C GLN A 823 5.03 -7.48 6.70
N HIS A 824 3.78 -7.80 7.05
CA HIS A 824 3.00 -6.97 7.97
C HIS A 824 3.65 -6.91 9.37
N LEU A 825 4.24 -8.00 9.88
CA LEU A 825 4.89 -7.99 11.19
C LEU A 825 6.09 -7.03 11.27
N LEU A 826 6.93 -7.02 10.23
CA LEU A 826 8.19 -6.28 10.25
C LEU A 826 8.08 -4.88 9.64
N MET A 827 7.26 -4.69 8.60
CA MET A 827 7.04 -3.38 7.97
C MET A 827 5.99 -2.54 8.70
N GLU A 828 4.86 -3.15 9.08
CA GLU A 828 3.70 -2.43 9.65
C GLU A 828 3.59 -2.54 11.17
N GLY A 829 4.20 -3.56 11.79
CA GLY A 829 4.16 -3.75 13.25
C GLY A 829 4.73 -2.57 14.04
N ALA A 830 5.62 -1.77 13.42
CA ALA A 830 6.13 -0.51 13.91
C ALA A 830 5.03 0.53 14.21
N ILE A 831 3.95 0.55 13.41
CA ILE A 831 2.83 1.53 13.50
C ILE A 831 2.06 1.39 14.82
N ALA A 832 2.13 0.22 15.47
CA ALA A 832 1.53 -0.01 16.78
C ALA A 832 2.09 0.90 17.88
N ILE A 833 3.35 1.36 17.75
CA ILE A 833 3.98 2.26 18.73
C ILE A 833 3.30 3.65 18.72
N PRO A 834 3.31 4.46 17.63
CA PRO A 834 2.66 5.77 17.64
C PRO A 834 1.14 5.71 17.88
N ALA A 835 0.47 4.61 17.49
CA ALA A 835 -0.93 4.38 17.85
C ALA A 835 -1.13 4.20 19.37
N THR A 836 -0.18 3.57 20.06
CA THR A 836 -0.17 3.44 21.53
C THR A 836 0.17 4.77 22.20
N LEU A 837 1.17 5.49 21.68
CA LEU A 837 1.57 6.79 22.22
C LEU A 837 0.38 7.76 22.23
N ARG A 838 -0.34 7.94 21.10
CA ARG A 838 -1.54 8.82 21.06
C ARG A 838 -2.56 8.49 22.15
N VAL A 839 -2.81 7.21 22.39
CA VAL A 839 -3.82 6.79 23.38
C VAL A 839 -3.36 7.06 24.81
N PHE A 840 -2.06 6.97 25.09
CA PHE A 840 -1.50 7.39 26.39
C PHE A 840 -1.51 8.92 26.54
N ASP A 841 -1.22 9.69 25.49
CA ASP A 841 -1.34 11.15 25.49
C ASP A 841 -2.79 11.60 25.73
N GLY A 842 -3.75 10.96 25.04
CA GLY A 842 -5.19 11.19 25.23
C GLY A 842 -5.74 10.76 26.59
N LEU A 843 -4.96 9.99 27.37
CA LEU A 843 -5.23 9.65 28.77
C LEU A 843 -4.46 10.54 29.76
N GLY A 844 -3.72 11.55 29.28
CA GLY A 844 -2.91 12.44 30.12
C GLY A 844 -1.67 11.79 30.72
N ILE A 845 -1.22 10.66 30.19
CA ILE A 845 -0.02 9.96 30.66
C ILE A 845 1.19 10.63 30.00
N ASN A 846 2.05 11.27 30.78
CA ASN A 846 3.27 11.91 30.25
C ASN A 846 4.24 10.85 29.67
N GLN A 847 4.66 11.03 28.42
CA GLN A 847 5.56 10.14 27.68
C GLN A 847 6.90 10.79 27.29
N SER A 848 7.30 11.89 27.94
CA SER A 848 8.56 12.62 27.65
C SER A 848 9.87 11.82 27.82
N PHE A 849 9.78 10.53 28.17
CA PHE A 849 10.87 9.56 28.27
C PHE A 849 10.82 8.46 27.18
N ILE A 850 9.86 8.50 26.24
CA ILE A 850 9.64 7.49 25.20
C ILE A 850 9.64 8.14 23.81
N ASN A 851 10.82 8.56 23.31
CA ASN A 851 10.97 8.90 21.89
C ASN A 851 11.30 7.64 21.08
N TRP A 852 10.27 6.97 20.55
CA TRP A 852 10.40 5.82 19.65
C TRP A 852 9.81 6.16 18.28
N ASN A 853 10.69 6.45 17.31
CA ASN A 853 10.36 6.50 15.89
C ASN A 853 10.90 5.22 15.19
N PRO A 854 10.18 4.08 15.26
CA PRO A 854 10.66 2.79 14.79
C PRO A 854 10.73 2.70 13.25
N ILE A 855 11.94 2.81 12.71
CA ILE A 855 12.23 2.42 11.32
C ILE A 855 12.03 0.89 11.19
N PRO A 856 11.44 0.38 10.08
CA PRO A 856 11.36 -1.06 9.82
C PRO A 856 12.73 -1.74 9.95
N PRO A 857 12.84 -2.87 10.69
CA PRO A 857 14.13 -3.44 11.10
C PRO A 857 14.89 -4.16 9.98
N LEU A 858 14.29 -4.29 8.80
CA LEU A 858 14.87 -4.92 7.60
C LEU A 858 14.41 -4.19 6.34
N GLY A 859 15.29 -4.10 5.35
CA GLY A 859 14.92 -3.69 3.99
C GLY A 859 14.15 -4.77 3.24
N PHE A 860 13.39 -4.38 2.21
CA PHE A 860 12.52 -5.25 1.42
C PHE A 860 13.24 -6.47 0.79
N GLU A 861 14.53 -6.39 0.49
CA GLU A 861 15.29 -7.53 -0.05
C GLU A 861 15.53 -8.63 0.99
N ALA A 862 15.95 -8.25 2.20
CA ALA A 862 16.13 -9.18 3.30
C ALA A 862 14.79 -9.83 3.69
N LEU A 863 13.71 -9.05 3.67
CA LEU A 863 12.35 -9.54 3.83
C LEU A 863 11.98 -10.58 2.75
N PHE A 864 12.24 -10.29 1.47
CA PHE A 864 11.98 -11.21 0.35
C PHE A 864 12.78 -12.52 0.46
N ILE A 865 14.06 -12.45 0.84
CA ILE A 865 14.90 -13.63 1.09
C ILE A 865 14.33 -14.47 2.24
N ILE A 866 13.83 -13.85 3.31
CA ILE A 866 13.17 -14.55 4.42
C ILE A 866 11.86 -15.19 3.97
N GLN A 867 11.01 -14.48 3.21
CA GLN A 867 9.77 -15.01 2.63
C GLN A 867 10.04 -16.26 1.80
N MET A 868 10.99 -16.20 0.86
CA MET A 868 11.40 -17.34 0.03
C MET A 868 11.98 -18.49 0.87
N SER A 869 12.78 -18.19 1.90
CA SER A 869 13.34 -19.20 2.81
C SER A 869 12.25 -19.95 3.59
N ILE A 870 11.20 -19.25 4.03
CA ILE A 870 10.04 -19.83 4.72
C ILE A 870 9.26 -20.77 3.77
N ILE A 871 8.98 -20.31 2.54
CA ILE A 871 8.29 -21.08 1.49
C ILE A 871 9.04 -22.38 1.17
N ILE A 872 10.35 -22.28 0.92
CA ILE A 872 11.22 -23.42 0.62
C ILE A 872 11.27 -24.40 1.79
N SER A 873 11.32 -23.90 3.04
CA SER A 873 11.29 -24.73 4.24
C SER A 873 9.97 -25.52 4.36
N GLY A 874 8.83 -24.89 4.11
CA GLY A 874 7.51 -25.56 4.10
C GLY A 874 7.38 -26.62 3.02
N PHE A 875 7.96 -26.39 1.83
CA PHE A 875 8.02 -27.37 0.75
C PHE A 875 8.90 -28.58 1.08
N ILE A 876 10.12 -28.36 1.60
CA ILE A 876 11.03 -29.43 2.03
C ILE A 876 10.38 -30.29 3.13
N PHE A 877 9.78 -29.64 4.13
CA PHE A 877 9.08 -30.34 5.21
C PHE A 877 7.86 -31.12 4.71
N THR A 878 7.10 -30.58 3.75
CA THR A 878 5.98 -31.29 3.08
C THR A 878 6.47 -32.52 2.31
N LYS A 879 7.58 -32.43 1.56
CA LYS A 879 8.22 -33.58 0.89
C LYS A 879 8.67 -34.66 1.90
N TRP A 880 9.19 -34.26 3.06
CA TRP A 880 9.56 -35.18 4.15
C TRP A 880 8.34 -35.88 4.78
N LEU A 881 7.24 -35.16 5.00
CA LEU A 881 5.98 -35.76 5.48
C LEU A 881 5.38 -36.70 4.44
N LEU A 882 5.42 -36.35 3.14
CA LEU A 882 4.98 -37.22 2.05
C LEU A 882 5.76 -38.54 2.02
N TYR A 883 7.08 -38.51 2.23
CA TYR A 883 7.91 -39.71 2.39
C TYR A 883 7.53 -40.55 3.62
N ARG A 884 7.17 -39.91 4.76
CA ARG A 884 6.67 -40.61 5.95
C ARG A 884 5.26 -41.19 5.77
N LYS A 885 4.40 -40.54 4.99
CA LYS A 885 3.03 -41.02 4.66
C LYS A 885 3.08 -42.23 3.72
N LEU A 886 3.89 -42.16 2.66
CA LEU A 886 3.99 -43.26 1.68
C LEU A 886 4.69 -44.50 2.23
N ARG A 887 5.61 -44.37 3.20
CA ARG A 887 6.17 -45.53 3.93
C ARG A 887 5.17 -46.27 4.82
N GLN A 888 3.98 -45.71 5.09
CA GLN A 888 2.91 -46.40 5.84
C GLN A 888 1.90 -47.11 4.94
N HIS A 889 1.90 -46.82 3.63
CA HIS A 889 1.03 -47.51 2.68
C HIS A 889 1.45 -48.97 2.48
N LYS A 890 0.46 -49.85 2.29
CA LYS A 890 0.69 -51.30 2.11
C LYS A 890 0.81 -51.71 0.63
N GLU A 891 0.64 -50.78 -0.30
CA GLU A 891 0.64 -51.02 -1.75
C GLU A 891 1.93 -51.65 -2.31
N PRO A 892 1.88 -52.20 -3.53
CA PRO A 892 3.07 -52.59 -4.29
C PRO A 892 3.97 -51.39 -4.59
N LEU A 893 5.29 -51.61 -4.66
CA LEU A 893 6.29 -50.56 -4.90
C LEU A 893 6.03 -49.77 -6.20
N ALA A 894 5.56 -50.45 -7.25
CA ALA A 894 5.20 -49.82 -8.52
C ALA A 894 4.02 -48.85 -8.41
N ASP A 895 3.04 -49.12 -7.55
CA ASP A 895 1.91 -48.21 -7.31
C ASP A 895 2.34 -47.08 -6.34
N LEU A 896 3.14 -47.37 -5.31
CA LEU A 896 3.75 -46.34 -4.43
C LEU A 896 4.55 -45.29 -5.21
N TYR A 897 5.23 -45.69 -6.28
CA TYR A 897 5.91 -44.76 -7.18
C TYR A 897 4.93 -43.81 -7.90
N LYS A 898 3.76 -44.29 -8.37
CA LYS A 898 2.73 -43.45 -9.00
C LYS A 898 2.19 -42.41 -8.03
N TYR A 899 1.86 -42.82 -6.79
CA TYR A 899 1.46 -41.91 -5.72
C TYR A 899 2.56 -40.86 -5.43
N SER A 900 3.82 -41.31 -5.28
CA SER A 900 4.98 -40.44 -5.03
C SER A 900 5.15 -39.39 -6.12
N THR A 901 4.96 -39.76 -7.39
CA THR A 901 5.07 -38.85 -8.54
C THR A 901 3.91 -37.86 -8.60
N ALA A 902 2.65 -38.33 -8.57
CA ALA A 902 1.48 -37.45 -8.66
C ALA A 902 1.43 -36.42 -7.51
N MET A 903 1.70 -36.86 -6.28
CA MET A 903 1.76 -35.97 -5.11
C MET A 903 2.98 -35.05 -5.15
N SER A 904 4.10 -35.48 -5.72
CA SER A 904 5.29 -34.63 -5.92
C SER A 904 5.10 -33.56 -6.99
N LEU A 905 4.34 -33.85 -8.05
CA LEU A 905 4.01 -32.90 -9.10
C LEU A 905 3.02 -31.85 -8.58
N TYR A 906 1.95 -32.25 -7.87
CA TYR A 906 1.06 -31.31 -7.20
C TYR A 906 1.83 -30.36 -6.25
N ALA A 907 2.76 -30.91 -5.45
CA ALA A 907 3.64 -30.08 -4.60
C ALA A 907 4.40 -29.01 -5.40
N ILE A 908 4.93 -29.38 -6.57
CA ILE A 908 5.72 -28.49 -7.43
C ILE A 908 4.81 -27.44 -8.09
N THR A 909 3.63 -27.82 -8.58
CA THR A 909 2.64 -26.87 -9.14
C THR A 909 2.27 -25.80 -8.11
N VAL A 910 1.88 -26.21 -6.90
CA VAL A 910 1.46 -25.27 -5.84
C VAL A 910 2.63 -24.37 -5.40
N ILE A 911 3.83 -24.91 -5.21
CA ILE A 911 4.95 -24.09 -4.74
C ILE A 911 5.44 -23.10 -5.80
N VAL A 912 5.40 -23.45 -7.10
CA VAL A 912 5.75 -22.53 -8.19
C VAL A 912 4.72 -21.40 -8.28
N SER A 913 3.42 -21.69 -8.17
CA SER A 913 2.39 -20.65 -8.10
C SER A 913 2.59 -19.71 -6.90
N ILE A 914 2.98 -20.24 -5.74
CA ILE A 914 3.27 -19.45 -4.53
C ILE A 914 4.50 -18.55 -4.71
N ILE A 915 5.59 -19.09 -5.26
CA ILE A 915 6.83 -18.34 -5.52
C ILE A 915 6.60 -17.22 -6.57
N TYR A 916 5.77 -17.49 -7.58
CA TYR A 916 5.36 -16.48 -8.56
C TYR A 916 4.52 -15.37 -7.91
N VAL A 917 3.46 -15.71 -7.17
CA VAL A 917 2.56 -14.74 -6.52
C VAL A 917 3.32 -13.86 -5.51
N LEU A 918 4.16 -14.43 -4.66
CA LEU A 918 5.02 -13.67 -3.74
C LEU A 918 6.27 -13.07 -4.41
N GLY A 919 6.46 -13.30 -5.70
CA GLY A 919 7.44 -12.62 -6.55
C GLY A 919 6.94 -11.30 -7.15
N LEU A 920 5.63 -11.04 -7.07
CA LEU A 920 5.00 -9.79 -7.49
C LEU A 920 5.16 -8.69 -6.40
N PRO A 921 5.11 -7.40 -6.77
CA PRO A 921 5.02 -6.32 -5.79
C PRO A 921 3.80 -6.50 -4.88
N MET A 922 3.98 -6.34 -3.56
CA MET A 922 2.92 -6.40 -2.55
C MET A 922 2.74 -5.06 -1.85
N SER A 923 1.51 -4.56 -1.77
CA SER A 923 1.15 -3.40 -0.95
C SER A 923 1.05 -3.73 0.54
N GLY A 924 1.14 -2.69 1.39
CA GLY A 924 0.89 -2.80 2.83
C GLY A 924 -0.58 -2.56 3.19
N ARG A 925 -1.08 -3.19 4.26
CA ARG A 925 -2.49 -3.03 4.69
C ARG A 925 -2.82 -1.60 5.13
N HIS A 926 -1.84 -0.91 5.70
CA HIS A 926 -2.00 0.39 6.38
C HIS A 926 -1.02 1.46 5.87
N VAL A 927 -0.35 1.25 4.74
CA VAL A 927 0.79 2.08 4.27
C VAL A 927 0.36 3.16 3.25
N HIS A 928 -0.82 3.01 2.62
CA HIS A 928 -1.50 4.05 1.84
C HIS A 928 -2.18 5.09 2.74
#